data_AF-A0AAP3E592-F1
#
_entry.id   AF-A0AAP3E592-F1
#
_cell.length_a   1.000
_cell.length_b   1.000
_cell.length_c   1.000
_cell.angle_alpha   90.00
_cell.angle_beta   90.00
_cell.angle_gamma   90.00
#
_symmetry.space_group_name_H-M   'P 1'
#
loop_
_entity.id
_entity.type
_entity.pdbx_description
1 polymer ?
#
loop_
_entity_poly.entity_id
_entity_poly.type
_entity_poly.pdbx_seq_one_letter_code
_entity_poly.pdbx_strand_id
1 'polypeptide(L)'
;MRIVSHELKRRSFLASVVAATSSALLGASGSAVASTEASAVGACDRNRVGQLVFNETSSLLNENYDRLTDDSVVFVASEDTASAGNYSNEAVPLWARDGNVFGSGSLLVNDDEDNCLDYGQDAVLLNIIDDYAGGSGHIVYDESADQGYTLDGNFSKLRDWVQEEGYSIAASEDLSADLDGADALLVTLPGEEHADDQIAAIEEFAAAGNPVFLFNEADSWDTDDLNYLAEQLGLPFRFAEDEVTDEPGWGWDDWPVTRNYDPDDDWFEYRESMGFDPGHEYEAEIVEVIDGDTFDIQIVGGYHDGEEEVVRHLGQDTPETGSTQNDSDEWRGIESESYLDDWGSEATAYAEDNFDEGDRITFWVDPNEHPPRGLYGRLLAFHTFPEDHERSAENYNLDVVEKGYAKPYNSGFVDHPEFVNAYWDAYEAGRRVWSEADAAATDEVWNEDVETLRFRGATSVITEDGSLDDDRTAVWSGGGDPLVGVDEEAGVALVGGLMNADNWEDPDDENFVFNANLAQRLSGDVDDRMLMIEGGHGQFAASYDFSFEGKEAYHRYIEGLDGMWFQAINELSSEWLDVDRGRHALVITPPDVDFCYTAEEVEALQDYLADDGAIILKANTEVDSQSVETLNELAAELGTDIRFGGANLGNVEIGSFNETFDLYDAYDSEGTSGDDPAYFDVAIDSYDETVTEGEDVTVEYTVENAGDEADTQDIVFSVDGAQEGIESDVSLSSSETFSGTFTYTTEDGDSPGIVVEVATDDDAAEREVTVEESDDGDDGDDEPVDVALDADPATEETTSFHTWTLPDPADEFDGEVDTITVDYPGGTSMDGLTDEDVAVFMDRDGDGTVDEISVNSDEYAGSTATFDLDGRFDTSVEGEVRVEVDGVVNPEAGEYEATIELAGDDFLAGDAEFVIESDGDDDGEEETTAPTIEQFDVSTRSSGPWFRVDNDWAVADDDGNLDTVVTELLDGGSVVESATSSVSGDSAEGEHELRTRGDADEVRMTVSDTEGNETTDSQSL
;
A
#
# COMPACT_ATOMS: atom_id res chain seq x y z
N MET A 1 3.33 3.40 -23.29
CA MET A 1 2.63 3.61 -24.59
C MET A 1 1.19 3.09 -24.54
N ARG A 2 0.23 3.91 -24.06
CA ARG A 2 -1.23 3.67 -24.18
C ARG A 2 -1.85 4.91 -24.84
N ILE A 3 -2.62 4.68 -25.90
CA ILE A 3 -3.18 5.73 -26.77
C ILE A 3 -4.48 6.24 -26.16
N VAL A 4 -4.50 7.48 -25.67
CA VAL A 4 -5.71 8.19 -25.25
C VAL A 4 -6.54 8.54 -26.50
N SER A 5 -7.75 7.98 -26.62
CA SER A 5 -8.70 8.36 -27.66
C SER A 5 -9.67 9.41 -27.14
N HIS A 6 -9.52 10.64 -27.63
CA HIS A 6 -10.54 11.70 -27.59
C HIS A 6 -11.88 11.22 -28.17
N GLU A 7 -12.95 11.19 -27.37
CA GLU A 7 -14.33 11.31 -27.88
C GLU A 7 -15.19 12.24 -27.02
N LEU A 8 -15.40 13.45 -27.54
CA LEU A 8 -16.47 14.41 -27.24
C LEU A 8 -17.84 13.72 -27.00
N LYS A 9 -18.40 13.82 -25.78
CA LYS A 9 -19.81 13.53 -25.54
C LYS A 9 -20.59 14.77 -25.09
N ARG A 10 -21.36 15.29 -26.04
CA ARG A 10 -22.40 16.31 -25.83
C ARG A 10 -23.58 15.75 -25.03
N ARG A 11 -24.01 16.55 -24.05
CA ARG A 11 -25.28 16.56 -23.31
C ARG A 11 -26.49 15.93 -24.02
N SER A 12 -27.24 15.11 -23.28
CA SER A 12 -28.68 14.92 -23.47
C SER A 12 -29.38 14.61 -22.14
N PHE A 13 -29.99 15.66 -21.60
CA PHE A 13 -30.88 15.68 -20.45
C PHE A 13 -32.26 15.10 -20.82
N LEU A 14 -32.79 14.14 -20.05
CA LEU A 14 -34.24 13.93 -19.80
C LEU A 14 -34.53 12.78 -18.81
N ALA A 15 -34.66 13.14 -17.54
CA ALA A 15 -35.72 12.79 -16.60
C ALA A 15 -36.20 11.32 -16.45
N SER A 16 -35.96 10.76 -15.27
CA SER A 16 -36.99 10.05 -14.51
C SER A 16 -36.83 10.25 -13.00
N VAL A 17 -37.74 11.05 -12.46
CA VAL A 17 -38.01 11.29 -11.04
C VAL A 17 -38.46 10.00 -10.34
N VAL A 18 -37.75 9.60 -9.27
CA VAL A 18 -38.35 8.82 -8.17
C VAL A 18 -38.15 9.62 -6.89
N ALA A 19 -39.24 10.22 -6.42
CA ALA A 19 -39.30 10.92 -5.15
C ALA A 19 -39.26 9.89 -4.00
N ALA A 20 -38.20 9.88 -3.20
CA ALA A 20 -38.19 9.24 -1.89
C ALA A 20 -38.80 10.21 -0.87
N THR A 21 -40.09 10.03 -0.56
CA THR A 21 -40.72 10.71 0.58
C THR A 21 -40.37 9.97 1.87
N SER A 22 -39.66 10.64 2.76
CA SER A 22 -39.45 10.25 4.16
C SER A 22 -40.80 9.97 4.85
N SER A 23 -40.91 8.83 5.52
CA SER A 23 -41.99 8.56 6.48
C SER A 23 -41.51 7.56 7.54
N ALA A 24 -41.20 8.11 8.72
CA ALA A 24 -40.94 7.36 9.93
C ALA A 24 -42.11 6.44 10.31
N LEU A 25 -41.82 5.17 10.57
CA LEU A 25 -42.64 4.28 11.40
C LEU A 25 -41.78 3.16 11.99
N LEU A 26 -41.53 3.27 13.30
CA LEU A 26 -41.02 2.26 14.21
C LEU A 26 -41.73 0.90 14.04
N GLY A 27 -40.95 -0.20 13.98
CA GLY A 27 -41.45 -1.53 14.35
C GLY A 27 -40.71 -2.75 13.79
N ALA A 28 -39.70 -3.21 14.54
CA ALA A 28 -39.36 -4.60 14.84
C ALA A 28 -38.97 -5.59 13.71
N SER A 29 -37.69 -5.97 13.78
CA SER A 29 -37.10 -7.30 13.54
C SER A 29 -37.43 -8.03 12.23
N GLY A 30 -36.47 -7.96 11.31
CA GLY A 30 -36.22 -8.97 10.30
C GLY A 30 -34.74 -8.88 9.92
N SER A 31 -33.97 -9.90 10.27
CA SER A 31 -32.60 -10.10 9.78
C SER A 31 -32.61 -10.00 8.26
N ALA A 32 -31.96 -8.97 7.75
CA ALA A 32 -31.44 -8.96 6.40
C ALA A 32 -30.00 -9.44 6.54
N VAL A 33 -29.69 -10.55 5.88
CA VAL A 33 -28.31 -10.91 5.57
C VAL A 33 -27.82 -9.77 4.69
N ALA A 34 -26.93 -8.95 5.23
CA ALA A 34 -26.18 -7.98 4.44
C ALA A 34 -25.17 -8.79 3.63
N SER A 35 -25.23 -8.68 2.32
CA SER A 35 -24.03 -8.86 1.51
C SER A 35 -23.10 -7.72 1.89
N THR A 36 -22.05 -8.03 2.64
CA THR A 36 -20.91 -7.15 2.87
C THR A 36 -20.21 -6.96 1.53
N GLU A 37 -20.56 -5.90 0.81
CA GLU A 37 -19.57 -5.25 -0.04
C GLU A 37 -18.68 -4.48 0.94
N ALA A 38 -17.37 -4.76 0.94
CA ALA A 38 -16.39 -3.99 1.69
C ALA A 38 -16.58 -2.51 1.30
N SER A 39 -16.82 -1.67 2.30
CA SER A 39 -17.08 -0.25 2.08
C SER A 39 -15.74 0.47 2.20
N ALA A 40 -15.38 1.28 1.19
CA ALA A 40 -14.28 2.22 1.33
C ALA A 40 -14.46 3.05 2.62
N VAL A 41 -13.35 3.37 3.29
CA VAL A 41 -13.32 4.13 4.55
C VAL A 41 -12.99 5.58 4.25
N GLY A 42 -13.81 6.50 4.76
CA GLY A 42 -13.76 7.90 4.35
C GLY A 42 -14.50 8.20 3.04
N ALA A 43 -14.66 9.48 2.73
CA ALA A 43 -15.32 9.96 1.52
C ALA A 43 -14.39 10.91 0.77
N CYS A 44 -13.77 10.43 -0.31
CA CYS A 44 -12.87 11.27 -1.10
C CYS A 44 -13.34 11.38 -2.54
N ASP A 45 -13.55 12.61 -2.96
CA ASP A 45 -13.77 12.95 -4.36
C ASP A 45 -12.60 13.80 -4.83
N ARG A 46 -11.55 13.15 -5.32
CA ARG A 46 -10.39 13.84 -5.96
C ARG A 46 -10.80 14.63 -7.22
N ASN A 47 -12.07 14.60 -7.63
CA ASN A 47 -12.62 15.52 -8.65
C ASN A 47 -13.19 16.81 -8.02
N ARG A 48 -12.72 17.19 -6.83
CA ARG A 48 -13.07 18.43 -6.15
C ARG A 48 -11.83 19.25 -5.84
N VAL A 49 -12.00 20.56 -5.73
CA VAL A 49 -10.98 21.45 -5.17
C VAL A 49 -10.78 21.05 -3.72
N GLY A 50 -9.53 20.89 -3.28
CA GLY A 50 -9.18 20.56 -1.89
C GLY A 50 -9.20 21.81 -0.99
N GLN A 51 -8.05 22.21 -0.45
CA GLN A 51 -7.93 23.42 0.37
C GLN A 51 -8.01 24.71 -0.45
N LEU A 52 -8.56 25.77 0.16
CA LEU A 52 -8.46 27.14 -0.34
C LEU A 52 -7.56 27.97 0.59
N VAL A 53 -6.66 28.77 0.04
CA VAL A 53 -5.71 29.61 0.81
C VAL A 53 -5.97 31.09 0.61
N PHE A 54 -6.29 31.82 1.67
CA PHE A 54 -6.70 33.20 1.59
C PHE A 54 -5.60 34.16 2.07
N ASN A 55 -4.76 34.62 1.14
CA ASN A 55 -3.84 35.71 1.47
C ASN A 55 -4.56 37.05 1.65
N GLU A 56 -3.99 37.90 2.49
CA GLU A 56 -4.43 39.29 2.75
C GLU A 56 -5.97 39.42 2.77
N THR A 57 -6.67 38.50 3.44
CA THR A 57 -8.13 38.45 3.46
C THR A 57 -8.69 39.19 4.66
N SER A 58 -9.78 39.93 4.46
CA SER A 58 -10.57 40.50 5.56
C SER A 58 -11.77 39.63 5.93
N SER A 59 -12.33 39.86 7.11
CA SER A 59 -13.59 39.22 7.50
C SER A 59 -14.79 39.86 6.82
N LEU A 60 -15.86 39.09 6.60
CA LEU A 60 -17.15 39.63 6.19
C LEU A 60 -18.06 39.92 7.40
N LEU A 61 -18.75 41.05 7.31
CA LEU A 61 -19.69 41.58 8.31
C LEU A 61 -21.11 41.56 7.75
N ASN A 62 -22.12 41.73 8.60
CA ASN A 62 -23.51 41.90 8.15
C ASN A 62 -23.82 43.36 7.79
N GLU A 63 -25.04 43.62 7.29
CA GLU A 63 -25.52 44.97 6.90
C GLU A 63 -25.41 46.06 8.00
N ASN A 64 -25.26 45.68 9.28
CA ASN A 64 -25.11 46.59 10.40
C ASN A 64 -23.65 46.78 10.85
N TYR A 65 -22.68 46.22 10.11
CA TYR A 65 -21.26 46.15 10.48
C TYR A 65 -21.02 45.36 11.78
N ASP A 66 -21.93 44.45 12.12
CA ASP A 66 -21.75 43.44 13.17
C ASP A 66 -21.33 42.10 12.51
N ARG A 67 -20.99 41.09 13.30
CA ARG A 67 -20.61 39.75 12.80
C ARG A 67 -21.66 39.15 11.87
N LEU A 68 -21.21 38.58 10.75
CA LEU A 68 -22.04 37.80 9.83
C LEU A 68 -22.16 36.37 10.38
N THR A 69 -23.39 35.94 10.64
CA THR A 69 -23.71 34.64 11.29
C THR A 69 -24.87 33.94 10.56
N ASP A 70 -25.17 34.39 9.35
CA ASP A 70 -26.22 33.82 8.52
C ASP A 70 -25.56 32.86 7.52
N ASP A 71 -25.55 31.57 7.84
CA ASP A 71 -24.94 30.51 7.03
C ASP A 71 -25.64 30.35 5.66
N SER A 72 -26.80 30.99 5.44
CA SER A 72 -27.41 31.02 4.11
C SER A 72 -26.80 32.07 3.17
N VAL A 73 -25.95 32.94 3.72
CA VAL A 73 -25.22 33.99 3.00
C VAL A 73 -23.75 33.61 2.84
N VAL A 74 -23.15 32.98 3.85
CA VAL A 74 -21.75 32.52 3.84
C VAL A 74 -21.68 31.18 3.11
N PHE A 75 -20.71 31.03 2.21
CA PHE A 75 -20.48 29.75 1.52
C PHE A 75 -19.02 29.27 1.54
N VAL A 76 -18.09 30.14 1.96
CA VAL A 76 -16.76 29.74 2.44
C VAL A 76 -16.46 30.51 3.72
N ALA A 77 -16.05 29.80 4.76
CA ALA A 77 -15.54 30.38 5.99
C ALA A 77 -14.14 29.82 6.27
N SER A 78 -13.40 30.40 7.22
CA SER A 78 -12.15 29.81 7.71
C SER A 78 -12.42 28.59 8.60
N GLU A 79 -11.35 27.90 8.97
CA GLU A 79 -11.35 27.02 10.14
C GLU A 79 -11.56 27.82 11.44
N ASP A 80 -11.91 27.13 12.52
CA ASP A 80 -12.16 27.72 13.85
C ASP A 80 -10.87 28.28 14.51
N THR A 81 -9.69 27.91 13.99
CA THR A 81 -8.36 28.35 14.44
C THR A 81 -8.08 29.81 14.06
N ALA A 82 -8.60 30.25 12.92
CA ALA A 82 -8.38 31.60 12.43
C ALA A 82 -9.01 32.67 13.33
N SER A 83 -8.45 33.88 13.26
CA SER A 83 -8.90 35.02 14.05
C SER A 83 -8.92 36.31 13.23
N ALA A 84 -9.93 37.15 13.47
CA ALA A 84 -10.09 38.43 12.79
C ALA A 84 -10.93 39.39 13.63
N GLY A 85 -10.42 40.57 13.94
CA GLY A 85 -11.21 41.64 14.58
C GLY A 85 -12.07 41.22 15.78
N ASN A 86 -13.37 40.94 15.54
CA ASN A 86 -14.37 40.51 16.55
C ASN A 86 -14.64 39.00 16.60
N TYR A 87 -14.00 38.21 15.75
CA TYR A 87 -14.04 36.74 15.72
C TYR A 87 -12.83 36.20 16.49
N SER A 88 -13.07 35.23 17.37
CA SER A 88 -12.00 34.55 18.09
C SER A 88 -12.43 33.13 18.41
N ASN A 89 -11.66 32.14 17.94
CA ASN A 89 -11.92 30.71 18.12
C ASN A 89 -13.28 30.27 17.54
N GLU A 90 -13.55 30.72 16.32
CA GLU A 90 -14.75 30.40 15.54
C GLU A 90 -14.53 30.78 14.07
N ALA A 91 -15.13 30.02 13.16
CA ALA A 91 -15.05 30.24 11.72
C ALA A 91 -15.37 31.70 11.33
N VAL A 92 -14.46 32.29 10.56
CA VAL A 92 -14.54 33.66 10.04
C VAL A 92 -15.13 33.61 8.62
N PRO A 93 -16.22 34.32 8.32
CA PRO A 93 -16.75 34.35 6.95
C PRO A 93 -15.78 34.99 5.96
N LEU A 94 -15.37 34.24 4.94
CA LEU A 94 -14.39 34.65 3.91
C LEU A 94 -15.07 34.99 2.59
N TRP A 95 -16.00 34.15 2.13
CA TRP A 95 -16.85 34.40 0.96
C TRP A 95 -18.34 34.40 1.31
N ALA A 96 -19.07 35.34 0.73
CA ALA A 96 -20.50 35.49 0.89
C ALA A 96 -21.21 35.69 -0.46
N ARG A 97 -22.51 35.39 -0.50
CA ARG A 97 -23.35 35.63 -1.67
C ARG A 97 -24.76 36.10 -1.31
N ASP A 98 -25.35 36.88 -2.21
CA ASP A 98 -26.79 37.14 -2.28
C ASP A 98 -27.27 36.96 -3.72
N GLY A 99 -27.87 35.80 -4.00
CA GLY A 99 -28.20 35.40 -5.36
C GLY A 99 -26.93 35.24 -6.20
N ASN A 100 -26.78 36.11 -7.20
CA ASN A 100 -25.68 36.16 -8.17
C ASN A 100 -24.69 37.30 -7.87
N VAL A 101 -24.71 37.89 -6.68
CA VAL A 101 -23.70 38.86 -6.24
C VAL A 101 -22.84 38.22 -5.16
N PHE A 102 -21.54 38.18 -5.38
CA PHE A 102 -20.53 37.50 -4.57
C PHE A 102 -19.60 38.53 -3.92
N GLY A 103 -19.21 38.29 -2.68
CA GLY A 103 -18.24 39.09 -1.94
C GLY A 103 -17.10 38.23 -1.44
N SER A 104 -15.87 38.68 -1.64
CA SER A 104 -14.64 38.06 -1.14
C SER A 104 -13.86 39.02 -0.24
N GLY A 105 -13.36 38.52 0.88
CA GLY A 105 -12.46 39.26 1.78
C GLY A 105 -11.06 39.50 1.19
N SER A 106 -10.66 38.71 0.18
CA SER A 106 -9.38 38.81 -0.54
C SER A 106 -9.59 39.19 -2.01
N LEU A 107 -8.55 39.76 -2.62
CA LEU A 107 -8.51 40.11 -4.03
C LEU A 107 -8.56 38.87 -4.92
N LEU A 108 -8.07 37.73 -4.40
CA LEU A 108 -7.81 36.47 -5.09
C LEU A 108 -6.89 36.67 -6.30
N VAL A 109 -6.14 35.66 -6.74
CA VAL A 109 -5.62 35.57 -8.12
C VAL A 109 -4.80 36.76 -8.67
N ASN A 110 -4.17 37.56 -7.80
CA ASN A 110 -3.39 38.71 -8.23
C ASN A 110 -2.00 38.26 -8.74
N ASP A 111 -1.32 39.12 -9.51
CA ASP A 111 -0.02 38.83 -10.14
C ASP A 111 1.17 38.79 -9.14
N ASP A 112 1.00 39.32 -7.92
CA ASP A 112 2.08 39.46 -6.93
C ASP A 112 2.17 38.23 -5.98
N GLU A 113 1.26 37.26 -6.11
CA GLU A 113 0.96 36.25 -5.09
C GLU A 113 0.89 34.82 -5.66
N ASP A 114 2.02 34.35 -6.22
CA ASP A 114 2.11 33.07 -6.95
C ASP A 114 1.72 31.83 -6.10
N ASN A 115 1.93 31.87 -4.78
CA ASN A 115 1.68 30.72 -3.89
C ASN A 115 0.19 30.40 -3.69
N CYS A 116 -0.72 31.34 -3.92
CA CYS A 116 -2.17 31.08 -3.78
C CYS A 116 -2.78 30.42 -5.02
N LEU A 117 -2.08 30.47 -6.17
CA LEU A 117 -2.56 29.95 -7.44
C LEU A 117 -2.59 28.41 -7.46
N ASP A 118 -1.76 27.77 -6.65
CA ASP A 118 -1.66 26.31 -6.54
C ASP A 118 -2.81 25.66 -5.74
N TYR A 119 -3.77 26.44 -5.24
CA TYR A 119 -4.90 25.97 -4.39
C TYR A 119 -6.28 26.09 -5.07
N GLY A 120 -6.35 26.42 -6.36
CA GLY A 120 -7.58 26.32 -7.16
C GLY A 120 -8.67 27.37 -6.89
N GLN A 121 -8.37 28.49 -6.22
CA GLN A 121 -9.36 29.56 -5.98
C GLN A 121 -9.85 30.22 -7.28
N ASP A 122 -8.95 30.33 -8.25
CA ASP A 122 -9.19 30.76 -9.62
C ASP A 122 -10.09 29.79 -10.38
N ALA A 123 -9.87 28.48 -10.20
CA ALA A 123 -10.74 27.45 -10.71
C ALA A 123 -12.17 27.60 -10.15
N VAL A 124 -12.32 27.81 -8.84
CA VAL A 124 -13.63 28.07 -8.22
C VAL A 124 -14.28 29.35 -8.77
N LEU A 125 -13.53 30.44 -8.90
CA LEU A 125 -14.03 31.68 -9.51
C LEU A 125 -14.58 31.43 -10.91
N LEU A 126 -13.86 30.67 -11.73
CA LEU A 126 -14.27 30.39 -13.11
C LEU A 126 -15.41 29.37 -13.19
N ASN A 127 -15.49 28.39 -12.29
CA ASN A 127 -16.62 27.47 -12.15
C ASN A 127 -17.91 28.23 -11.79
N ILE A 128 -17.83 29.20 -10.88
CA ILE A 128 -18.96 30.09 -10.58
C ILE A 128 -19.36 30.86 -11.84
N ILE A 129 -18.41 31.48 -12.56
CA ILE A 129 -18.72 32.19 -13.82
C ILE A 129 -19.36 31.23 -14.85
N ASP A 130 -18.86 30.00 -14.97
CA ASP A 130 -19.36 28.97 -15.88
C ASP A 130 -20.82 28.60 -15.59
N ASP A 131 -21.24 28.52 -14.31
CA ASP A 131 -22.63 28.23 -13.94
C ASP A 131 -23.61 29.29 -14.48
N TYR A 132 -23.18 30.56 -14.53
CA TYR A 132 -24.01 31.65 -15.05
C TYR A 132 -23.84 31.91 -16.56
N ALA A 133 -22.62 31.85 -17.08
CA ALA A 133 -22.28 32.19 -18.47
C ALA A 133 -22.37 30.98 -19.42
N GLY A 134 -22.29 29.75 -18.90
CA GLY A 134 -22.40 28.52 -19.65
C GLY A 134 -21.13 28.07 -20.38
N GLY A 135 -19.95 28.36 -19.83
CA GLY A 135 -18.65 27.85 -20.32
C GLY A 135 -17.91 28.75 -21.34
N SER A 136 -18.40 29.95 -21.60
CA SER A 136 -17.72 30.98 -22.43
C SER A 136 -18.48 32.31 -22.32
N GLY A 137 -17.78 33.44 -22.34
CA GLY A 137 -18.45 34.73 -22.23
C GLY A 137 -17.52 35.94 -22.28
N HIS A 138 -18.11 37.11 -22.03
CA HIS A 138 -17.39 38.37 -21.86
C HIS A 138 -17.40 38.83 -20.40
N ILE A 139 -16.25 38.83 -19.77
CA ILE A 139 -16.02 39.33 -18.42
C ILE A 139 -15.62 40.81 -18.52
N VAL A 140 -16.27 41.67 -17.74
CA VAL A 140 -15.86 43.07 -17.57
C VAL A 140 -15.13 43.18 -16.25
N TYR A 141 -13.90 43.71 -16.29
CA TYR A 141 -13.15 44.09 -15.10
C TYR A 141 -13.33 45.60 -14.90
N ASP A 142 -13.83 46.03 -13.75
CA ASP A 142 -14.00 47.44 -13.45
C ASP A 142 -12.64 48.11 -13.29
N GLU A 143 -12.37 49.23 -13.98
CA GLU A 143 -11.25 50.16 -13.70
C GLU A 143 -11.77 51.59 -13.52
N SER A 144 -13.07 51.73 -13.28
CA SER A 144 -13.68 53.02 -12.98
C SER A 144 -13.48 53.42 -11.51
N ALA A 145 -14.09 54.51 -11.07
CA ALA A 145 -14.12 54.89 -9.65
C ALA A 145 -12.74 55.03 -8.97
N ASP A 146 -11.72 55.49 -9.72
CA ASP A 146 -10.33 55.71 -9.25
C ASP A 146 -9.71 54.49 -8.53
N GLN A 147 -10.09 53.28 -8.93
CA GLN A 147 -9.57 52.04 -8.34
C GLN A 147 -8.04 51.91 -8.55
N GLY A 148 -7.36 51.36 -7.54
CA GLY A 148 -5.90 51.20 -7.52
C GLY A 148 -5.37 49.98 -8.27
N TYR A 149 -6.15 48.90 -8.33
CA TYR A 149 -5.80 47.65 -9.00
C TYR A 149 -6.24 47.70 -10.47
N THR A 150 -5.42 47.20 -11.39
CA THR A 150 -5.75 47.24 -12.83
C THR A 150 -5.60 45.85 -13.44
N LEU A 151 -6.42 45.55 -14.44
CA LEU A 151 -6.37 44.26 -15.12
C LEU A 151 -4.99 44.01 -15.73
N ASP A 152 -4.39 45.03 -16.35
CA ASP A 152 -3.08 44.92 -17.00
C ASP A 152 -1.89 45.06 -16.04
N GLY A 153 -2.12 45.47 -14.78
CA GLY A 153 -1.05 45.78 -13.83
C GLY A 153 -1.00 44.87 -12.61
N ASN A 154 -2.11 44.22 -12.25
CA ASN A 154 -2.24 43.39 -11.06
C ASN A 154 -2.94 42.05 -11.30
N PHE A 155 -3.57 41.87 -12.47
CA PHE A 155 -4.35 40.67 -12.81
C PHE A 155 -4.09 40.23 -14.25
N SER A 156 -2.87 40.45 -14.73
CA SER A 156 -2.48 40.10 -16.09
C SER A 156 -2.37 38.59 -16.28
N LYS A 157 -2.02 37.86 -15.21
CA LYS A 157 -2.07 36.40 -15.10
C LYS A 157 -3.49 35.88 -15.27
N LEU A 158 -4.42 36.31 -14.40
CA LEU A 158 -5.85 36.02 -14.52
C LEU A 158 -6.38 36.32 -15.92
N ARG A 159 -6.02 37.46 -16.50
CA ARG A 159 -6.45 37.87 -17.84
C ARG A 159 -6.06 36.84 -18.90
N ASP A 160 -4.79 36.43 -18.90
CA ASP A 160 -4.25 35.54 -19.93
C ASP A 160 -4.82 34.12 -19.76
N TRP A 161 -4.94 33.63 -18.53
CA TRP A 161 -5.53 32.33 -18.21
C TRP A 161 -7.01 32.22 -18.61
N VAL A 162 -7.88 33.15 -18.18
CA VAL A 162 -9.31 33.06 -18.56
C VAL A 162 -9.49 33.15 -20.08
N GLN A 163 -8.59 33.83 -20.78
CA GLN A 163 -8.61 33.88 -22.25
C GLN A 163 -8.22 32.54 -22.90
N GLU A 164 -7.29 31.80 -22.30
CA GLU A 164 -6.94 30.43 -22.70
C GLU A 164 -8.12 29.48 -22.47
N GLU A 165 -8.82 29.63 -21.35
CA GLU A 165 -10.05 28.92 -20.99
C GLU A 165 -11.28 29.30 -21.84
N GLY A 166 -11.11 30.21 -22.81
CA GLY A 166 -12.12 30.53 -23.82
C GLY A 166 -13.03 31.72 -23.49
N TYR A 167 -12.73 32.46 -22.43
CA TYR A 167 -13.39 33.72 -22.10
C TYR A 167 -12.75 34.92 -22.82
N SER A 168 -13.47 36.04 -22.82
CA SER A 168 -12.88 37.33 -23.16
C SER A 168 -13.03 38.25 -21.98
N ILE A 169 -11.95 38.86 -21.53
CA ILE A 169 -11.96 39.81 -20.41
C ILE A 169 -11.46 41.17 -20.87
N ALA A 170 -12.06 42.26 -20.38
CA ALA A 170 -11.60 43.61 -20.66
C ALA A 170 -11.87 44.57 -19.51
N ALA A 171 -10.91 45.46 -19.27
CA ALA A 171 -11.05 46.60 -18.36
C ALA A 171 -12.05 47.64 -18.89
N SER A 172 -12.81 48.25 -17.99
CA SER A 172 -13.79 49.31 -18.30
C SER A 172 -13.73 50.48 -17.32
N GLU A 173 -13.55 51.70 -17.84
CA GLU A 173 -13.74 52.95 -17.08
C GLU A 173 -15.19 53.49 -17.14
N ASP A 174 -16.09 52.89 -17.95
CA ASP A 174 -17.49 53.32 -18.14
C ASP A 174 -18.44 52.12 -18.14
N LEU A 175 -18.66 51.53 -16.95
CA LEU A 175 -19.54 50.38 -16.74
C LEU A 175 -20.95 50.58 -17.33
N SER A 176 -21.46 51.81 -17.36
CA SER A 176 -22.79 52.12 -17.92
C SER A 176 -22.89 51.88 -19.42
N ALA A 177 -21.75 51.90 -20.13
CA ALA A 177 -21.64 51.63 -21.56
C ALA A 177 -21.23 50.19 -21.87
N ASP A 178 -20.38 49.60 -21.01
CA ASP A 178 -19.64 48.38 -21.35
C ASP A 178 -20.23 47.09 -20.75
N LEU A 179 -21.19 47.18 -19.81
CA LEU A 179 -21.92 46.01 -19.30
C LEU A 179 -22.95 45.43 -20.29
N ASP A 180 -23.29 46.13 -21.37
CA ASP A 180 -24.25 45.62 -22.39
C ASP A 180 -23.63 44.46 -23.18
N GLY A 181 -24.08 43.24 -22.88
CA GLY A 181 -23.58 42.01 -23.50
C GLY A 181 -22.37 41.40 -22.80
N ALA A 182 -22.02 41.89 -21.62
CA ALA A 182 -21.15 41.18 -20.68
C ALA A 182 -21.92 40.04 -19.98
N ASP A 183 -21.18 39.04 -19.53
CA ASP A 183 -21.67 37.85 -18.84
C ASP A 183 -21.25 37.84 -17.36
N ALA A 184 -20.14 38.48 -16.99
CA ALA A 184 -19.72 38.67 -15.60
C ALA A 184 -19.09 40.05 -15.37
N LEU A 185 -19.12 40.53 -14.12
CA LEU A 185 -18.45 41.76 -13.69
C LEU A 185 -17.56 41.49 -12.47
N LEU A 186 -16.29 41.89 -12.54
CA LEU A 186 -15.33 41.87 -11.43
C LEU A 186 -15.09 43.31 -10.95
N VAL A 187 -15.31 43.57 -9.66
CA VAL A 187 -15.08 44.87 -9.01
C VAL A 187 -14.13 44.65 -7.84
N THR A 188 -13.03 45.40 -7.79
CA THR A 188 -12.09 45.34 -6.64
C THR A 188 -12.34 46.53 -5.70
N LEU A 189 -11.29 47.13 -5.14
CA LEU A 189 -11.37 48.26 -4.22
C LEU A 189 -11.46 49.62 -4.96
N PRO A 190 -12.66 50.24 -5.09
CA PRO A 190 -12.81 51.58 -5.64
C PRO A 190 -12.14 52.63 -4.74
N GLY A 191 -11.53 53.64 -5.35
CA GLY A 191 -10.93 54.79 -4.65
C GLY A 191 -11.88 55.97 -4.44
N GLU A 192 -13.06 55.93 -5.06
CA GLU A 192 -14.21 56.83 -4.82
C GLU A 192 -15.54 56.10 -5.05
N GLU A 193 -16.65 56.59 -4.48
CA GLU A 193 -18.00 56.08 -4.80
C GLU A 193 -18.25 56.02 -6.33
N HIS A 194 -18.70 54.87 -6.85
CA HIS A 194 -19.19 54.76 -8.24
C HIS A 194 -20.27 55.80 -8.53
N ALA A 195 -20.30 56.31 -9.76
CA ALA A 195 -21.33 57.28 -10.15
C ALA A 195 -22.74 56.65 -10.17
N ASP A 196 -23.77 57.46 -9.89
CA ASP A 196 -25.19 57.02 -9.87
C ASP A 196 -25.60 56.19 -11.10
N ASP A 197 -25.09 56.52 -12.29
CA ASP A 197 -25.38 55.81 -13.54
C ASP A 197 -24.62 54.49 -13.68
N GLN A 198 -23.45 54.36 -13.07
CA GLN A 198 -22.72 53.09 -12.99
C GLN A 198 -23.38 52.16 -11.98
N ILE A 199 -23.74 52.65 -10.79
CA ILE A 199 -24.48 51.87 -9.78
C ILE A 199 -25.78 51.34 -10.39
N ALA A 200 -26.54 52.19 -11.10
CA ALA A 200 -27.77 51.75 -11.77
C ALA A 200 -27.52 50.68 -12.85
N ALA A 201 -26.36 50.71 -13.52
CA ALA A 201 -25.99 49.71 -14.50
C ALA A 201 -25.61 48.37 -13.84
N ILE A 202 -24.86 48.40 -12.73
CA ILE A 202 -24.53 47.21 -11.94
C ILE A 202 -25.80 46.58 -11.36
N GLU A 203 -26.72 47.39 -10.80
CA GLU A 203 -28.03 46.93 -10.33
C GLU A 203 -28.83 46.24 -11.44
N GLU A 204 -28.88 46.82 -12.65
CA GLU A 204 -29.60 46.24 -13.79
C GLU A 204 -28.94 44.95 -14.27
N PHE A 205 -27.60 44.89 -14.26
CA PHE A 205 -26.81 43.73 -14.63
C PHE A 205 -27.03 42.56 -13.65
N ALA A 206 -26.91 42.80 -12.35
CA ALA A 206 -27.20 41.81 -11.32
C ALA A 206 -28.68 41.36 -11.38
N ALA A 207 -29.63 42.28 -11.55
CA ALA A 207 -31.04 41.93 -11.67
C ALA A 207 -31.39 41.13 -12.94
N ALA A 208 -30.54 41.15 -13.96
CA ALA A 208 -30.65 40.29 -15.13
C ALA A 208 -30.20 38.84 -14.87
N GLY A 209 -29.58 38.58 -13.72
CA GLY A 209 -29.07 37.27 -13.31
C GLY A 209 -27.59 37.04 -13.63
N ASN A 210 -26.84 38.07 -14.04
CA ASN A 210 -25.43 37.94 -14.36
C ASN A 210 -24.55 38.13 -13.11
N PRO A 211 -23.49 37.31 -12.91
CA PRO A 211 -22.67 37.36 -11.72
C PRO A 211 -21.90 38.68 -11.58
N VAL A 212 -21.90 39.21 -10.35
CA VAL A 212 -21.10 40.37 -9.94
C VAL A 212 -20.23 39.96 -8.76
N PHE A 213 -18.92 40.12 -8.88
CA PHE A 213 -17.96 39.82 -7.83
C PHE A 213 -17.41 41.11 -7.25
N LEU A 214 -17.40 41.20 -5.93
CA LEU A 214 -16.87 42.30 -5.15
C LEU A 214 -15.69 41.79 -4.32
N PHE A 215 -14.49 42.26 -4.61
CA PHE A 215 -13.26 41.85 -3.94
C PHE A 215 -12.74 42.93 -3.01
N ASN A 216 -12.34 42.53 -1.82
CA ASN A 216 -11.70 43.37 -0.83
C ASN A 216 -10.27 42.89 -0.58
N GLU A 217 -9.51 43.63 0.22
CA GLU A 217 -8.19 43.26 0.71
C GLU A 217 -8.13 43.62 2.21
N ALA A 218 -7.44 42.79 2.99
CA ALA A 218 -7.11 43.05 4.38
C ALA A 218 -6.35 44.37 4.52
N ASP A 219 -6.45 44.99 5.71
CA ASP A 219 -5.74 46.22 6.05
C ASP A 219 -5.92 47.38 5.03
N SER A 220 -6.94 47.28 4.17
CA SER A 220 -7.33 48.33 3.25
C SER A 220 -7.73 49.56 4.04
N TRP A 221 -7.13 50.70 3.70
CA TRP A 221 -7.27 51.95 4.44
C TRP A 221 -8.63 52.64 4.20
N ASP A 222 -9.47 52.08 3.32
CA ASP A 222 -10.79 52.58 2.97
C ASP A 222 -11.68 51.47 2.36
N THR A 223 -12.60 50.91 3.14
CA THR A 223 -13.66 50.01 2.63
C THR A 223 -14.99 50.75 2.42
N ASP A 224 -15.05 52.07 2.68
CA ASP A 224 -16.32 52.83 2.71
C ASP A 224 -16.98 52.81 1.32
N ASP A 225 -16.20 52.98 0.25
CA ASP A 225 -16.71 53.07 -1.12
C ASP A 225 -17.22 51.70 -1.64
N LEU A 226 -16.52 50.60 -1.35
CA LEU A 226 -16.99 49.24 -1.68
C LEU A 226 -18.24 48.87 -0.86
N ASN A 227 -18.25 49.21 0.42
CA ASN A 227 -19.40 49.00 1.30
C ASN A 227 -20.61 49.88 0.91
N TYR A 228 -20.37 51.07 0.35
CA TYR A 228 -21.42 51.92 -0.21
C TYR A 228 -22.07 51.26 -1.43
N LEU A 229 -21.28 50.67 -2.34
CA LEU A 229 -21.81 49.88 -3.45
C LEU A 229 -22.63 48.69 -2.95
N ALA A 230 -22.11 47.92 -1.98
CA ALA A 230 -22.85 46.82 -1.35
C ALA A 230 -24.18 47.27 -0.72
N GLU A 231 -24.23 48.47 -0.11
CA GLU A 231 -25.47 49.07 0.39
C GLU A 231 -26.45 49.41 -0.73
N GLN A 232 -25.99 49.98 -1.85
CA GLN A 232 -26.87 50.31 -2.99
C GLN A 232 -27.46 49.04 -3.62
N LEU A 233 -26.65 47.98 -3.76
CA LEU A 233 -27.10 46.68 -4.26
C LEU A 233 -28.03 45.95 -3.27
N GLY A 234 -28.07 46.40 -2.00
CA GLY A 234 -28.94 45.83 -0.97
C GLY A 234 -28.43 44.52 -0.37
N LEU A 235 -27.11 44.30 -0.42
CA LEU A 235 -26.49 43.05 0.02
C LEU A 235 -26.57 42.88 1.55
N PRO A 236 -26.72 41.64 2.05
CA PRO A 236 -26.78 41.35 3.48
C PRO A 236 -25.42 41.38 4.18
N PHE A 237 -24.32 41.51 3.42
CA PHE A 237 -22.94 41.50 3.91
C PHE A 237 -22.16 42.80 3.61
N ARG A 238 -21.07 43.03 4.33
CA ARG A 238 -20.13 44.16 4.24
C ARG A 238 -18.70 43.64 4.41
N PHE A 239 -17.72 44.41 3.94
CA PHE A 239 -16.29 44.11 4.05
C PHE A 239 -15.70 44.81 5.26
N ALA A 240 -14.88 44.11 6.03
CA ALA A 240 -14.14 44.69 7.13
C ALA A 240 -12.78 45.25 6.68
N GLU A 241 -12.21 46.12 7.51
CA GLU A 241 -10.83 46.63 7.39
C GLU A 241 -9.83 45.73 8.15
N ASP A 242 -10.27 44.63 8.75
CA ASP A 242 -9.38 43.74 9.50
C ASP A 242 -8.64 42.76 8.58
N GLU A 243 -7.62 42.11 9.14
CA GLU A 243 -6.93 40.98 8.56
C GLU A 243 -7.36 39.72 9.30
N VAL A 244 -7.70 38.67 8.55
CA VAL A 244 -7.88 37.32 9.09
C VAL A 244 -6.52 36.64 9.09
N THR A 245 -6.09 36.19 10.26
CA THR A 245 -4.81 35.50 10.45
C THR A 245 -5.04 34.15 11.12
N ASP A 246 -4.24 33.15 10.76
CA ASP A 246 -4.22 31.83 11.38
C ASP A 246 -2.80 31.51 11.92
N GLU A 247 -2.65 31.33 13.25
CA GLU A 247 -1.34 31.08 13.88
C GLU A 247 -0.89 29.62 13.62
N PRO A 248 0.37 29.42 13.22
CA PRO A 248 0.69 28.91 11.89
C PRO A 248 0.22 27.45 11.68
N GLY A 249 -0.77 27.28 10.82
CA GLY A 249 -1.00 26.03 10.10
C GLY A 249 -0.39 26.16 8.70
N TRP A 250 0.80 25.59 8.50
CA TRP A 250 1.50 25.46 7.21
C TRP A 250 2.01 26.74 6.53
N GLY A 251 3.31 27.02 6.67
CA GLY A 251 4.02 27.92 5.75
C GLY A 251 4.63 29.18 6.39
N TRP A 252 5.12 30.06 5.52
CA TRP A 252 5.92 31.26 5.86
C TRP A 252 5.06 32.46 6.28
N ASP A 253 3.74 32.37 6.10
CA ASP A 253 2.75 33.44 6.30
C ASP A 253 1.54 32.95 7.12
N ASP A 254 0.98 33.81 7.98
CA ASP A 254 -0.16 33.53 8.87
C ASP A 254 -1.52 33.49 8.11
N TRP A 255 -1.54 32.96 6.88
CA TRP A 255 -2.71 32.98 6.00
C TRP A 255 -3.74 31.88 6.34
N PRO A 256 -5.05 32.20 6.36
CA PRO A 256 -6.08 31.19 6.54
C PRO A 256 -6.10 30.19 5.38
N VAL A 257 -6.00 28.91 5.74
CA VAL A 257 -6.24 27.77 4.85
C VAL A 257 -7.53 27.09 5.30
N THR A 258 -8.42 26.72 4.38
CA THR A 258 -9.71 26.16 4.78
C THR A 258 -10.36 25.25 3.76
N ARG A 259 -11.15 24.31 4.28
CA ARG A 259 -12.09 23.46 3.52
C ARG A 259 -13.54 23.67 3.96
N ASN A 260 -13.82 24.73 4.73
CA ASN A 260 -15.13 25.00 5.31
C ASN A 260 -16.08 25.62 4.25
N TYR A 261 -16.49 24.79 3.31
CA TYR A 261 -17.45 25.02 2.23
C TYR A 261 -18.28 23.74 1.99
N ASP A 262 -19.26 23.80 1.08
CA ASP A 262 -20.07 22.62 0.70
C ASP A 262 -19.41 21.92 -0.52
N PRO A 263 -18.70 20.78 -0.34
CA PRO A 263 -17.98 20.12 -1.44
C PRO A 263 -18.93 19.50 -2.49
N ASP A 264 -20.21 19.33 -2.17
CA ASP A 264 -21.23 18.86 -3.12
C ASP A 264 -21.69 19.97 -4.09
N ASP A 265 -21.29 21.22 -3.88
CA ASP A 265 -21.60 22.31 -4.81
C ASP A 265 -20.69 22.22 -6.06
N ASP A 266 -21.31 22.30 -7.25
CA ASP A 266 -20.63 22.19 -8.55
C ASP A 266 -19.53 23.28 -8.72
N TRP A 267 -19.52 24.32 -7.89
CA TRP A 267 -18.48 25.35 -7.89
C TRP A 267 -17.10 24.84 -7.45
N PHE A 268 -17.07 23.82 -6.60
CA PHE A 268 -15.84 23.22 -6.09
C PHE A 268 -15.45 21.95 -6.87
N GLU A 269 -16.00 21.71 -8.06
CA GLU A 269 -15.46 20.68 -8.96
C GLU A 269 -14.03 21.03 -9.39
N TYR A 270 -13.16 20.03 -9.45
CA TYR A 270 -11.78 20.19 -9.90
C TYR A 270 -11.75 20.71 -11.35
N ARG A 271 -10.85 21.66 -11.59
CA ARG A 271 -10.53 22.25 -12.90
C ARG A 271 -9.06 22.62 -12.88
N GLU A 272 -8.38 22.45 -14.02
CA GLU A 272 -7.04 23.00 -14.25
C GLU A 272 -7.00 24.47 -13.79
N SER A 273 -6.00 24.80 -12.96
CA SER A 273 -5.86 26.11 -12.34
C SER A 273 -4.77 26.93 -13.04
N MET A 274 -4.48 28.12 -12.53
CA MET A 274 -3.34 28.95 -12.94
C MET A 274 -2.02 28.47 -12.32
N GLY A 275 -2.08 27.60 -11.32
CA GLY A 275 -0.91 26.96 -10.71
C GLY A 275 -0.45 25.73 -11.48
N PHE A 276 0.51 25.01 -10.92
CA PHE A 276 0.88 23.70 -11.44
C PHE A 276 -0.15 22.67 -10.96
N ASP A 277 -0.70 21.90 -11.90
CA ASP A 277 -1.76 20.94 -11.60
C ASP A 277 -1.17 19.54 -11.31
N PRO A 278 -1.55 18.91 -10.18
CA PRO A 278 -1.20 17.52 -9.91
C PRO A 278 -1.63 16.58 -11.05
N GLY A 279 -0.77 15.61 -11.38
CA GLY A 279 -0.97 14.65 -12.45
C GLY A 279 -0.73 15.19 -13.87
N HIS A 280 -0.22 16.42 -14.02
CA HIS A 280 0.06 17.02 -15.34
C HIS A 280 1.55 17.03 -15.68
N GLU A 281 1.81 16.88 -16.99
CA GLU A 281 3.13 16.99 -17.60
C GLU A 281 3.35 18.40 -18.18
N TYR A 282 4.56 18.92 -17.98
CA TYR A 282 5.01 20.22 -18.44
C TYR A 282 6.37 20.10 -19.13
N GLU A 283 6.68 21.06 -19.98
CA GLU A 283 7.93 21.13 -20.72
C GLU A 283 8.79 22.26 -20.17
N ALA A 284 10.09 22.03 -20.03
CA ALA A 284 11.02 23.06 -19.56
C ALA A 284 12.40 22.97 -20.22
N GLU A 285 13.17 24.05 -20.12
CA GLU A 285 14.59 24.11 -20.45
C GLU A 285 15.41 24.26 -19.16
N ILE A 286 16.47 23.47 -19.01
CA ILE A 286 17.39 23.57 -17.86
C ILE A 286 18.09 24.94 -17.86
N VAL A 287 18.01 25.67 -16.76
CA VAL A 287 18.74 26.94 -16.54
C VAL A 287 20.04 26.67 -15.79
N GLU A 288 19.98 25.93 -14.68
CA GLU A 288 21.11 25.58 -13.85
C GLU A 288 20.87 24.25 -13.13
N VAL A 289 21.86 23.36 -13.15
CA VAL A 289 21.94 22.23 -12.22
C VAL A 289 22.52 22.77 -10.91
N ILE A 290 21.71 22.81 -9.85
CA ILE A 290 22.15 23.35 -8.55
C ILE A 290 22.95 22.29 -7.80
N ASP A 291 22.40 21.09 -7.71
CA ASP A 291 23.02 19.89 -7.13
C ASP A 291 22.39 18.60 -7.70
N GLY A 292 22.56 17.46 -7.01
CA GLY A 292 22.10 16.15 -7.49
C GLY A 292 20.58 15.96 -7.47
N ASP A 293 19.84 16.82 -6.76
CA ASP A 293 18.39 16.70 -6.60
C ASP A 293 17.62 18.02 -6.73
N THR A 294 18.28 19.09 -7.14
CA THR A 294 17.64 20.39 -7.30
C THR A 294 18.11 21.06 -8.60
N PHE A 295 17.17 21.44 -9.46
CA PHE A 295 17.41 22.18 -10.71
C PHE A 295 16.70 23.55 -10.71
N ASP A 296 17.26 24.51 -11.43
CA ASP A 296 16.56 25.71 -11.90
C ASP A 296 16.14 25.48 -13.35
N ILE A 297 14.86 25.67 -13.66
CA ILE A 297 14.25 25.40 -14.96
C ILE A 297 13.47 26.60 -15.46
N GLN A 298 13.36 26.75 -16.78
CA GLN A 298 12.46 27.71 -17.41
C GLN A 298 11.36 26.96 -18.17
N ILE A 299 10.10 27.20 -17.80
CA ILE A 299 8.95 26.54 -18.41
C ILE A 299 8.79 26.97 -19.87
N VAL A 300 8.38 26.04 -20.72
CA VAL A 300 8.23 26.24 -22.17
C VAL A 300 6.81 25.91 -22.63
N GLY A 301 6.15 26.92 -23.21
CA GLY A 301 4.80 26.78 -23.73
C GLY A 301 3.73 26.81 -22.64
N GLY A 302 2.48 26.81 -23.09
CA GLY A 302 1.34 26.99 -22.19
C GLY A 302 1.31 28.36 -21.52
N TYR A 303 0.58 28.41 -20.41
CA TYR A 303 0.37 29.60 -19.59
C TYR A 303 1.64 30.07 -18.87
N HIS A 304 2.44 29.12 -18.37
CA HIS A 304 3.69 29.35 -17.64
C HIS A 304 4.90 29.69 -18.54
N ASP A 305 4.73 29.90 -19.85
CA ASP A 305 5.84 30.09 -20.80
C ASP A 305 6.81 31.21 -20.38
N GLY A 306 8.05 30.82 -20.10
CA GLY A 306 9.13 31.71 -19.69
C GLY A 306 9.21 31.99 -18.18
N GLU A 307 8.35 31.40 -17.35
CA GLU A 307 8.51 31.40 -15.89
C GLU A 307 9.73 30.55 -15.50
N GLU A 308 10.51 31.02 -14.50
CA GLU A 308 11.68 30.32 -13.96
C GLU A 308 11.30 29.72 -12.60
N GLU A 309 11.58 28.43 -12.40
CA GLU A 309 11.19 27.66 -11.22
C GLU A 309 12.38 26.88 -10.67
N VAL A 310 12.49 26.84 -9.33
CA VAL A 310 13.42 25.93 -8.65
C VAL A 310 12.66 24.64 -8.33
N VAL A 311 13.06 23.54 -8.95
CA VAL A 311 12.49 22.22 -8.77
C VAL A 311 13.32 21.43 -7.79
N ARG A 312 12.68 20.90 -6.75
CA ARG A 312 13.23 19.83 -5.91
C ARG A 312 12.71 18.51 -6.48
N HIS A 313 13.63 17.60 -6.78
CA HIS A 313 13.33 16.32 -7.40
C HIS A 313 12.59 15.44 -6.41
N LEU A 314 11.39 15.02 -6.79
CA LEU A 314 10.55 14.14 -5.98
C LEU A 314 11.12 12.71 -5.93
N GLY A 315 10.88 11.99 -4.84
CA GLY A 315 11.31 10.60 -4.65
C GLY A 315 12.80 10.37 -4.41
N GLN A 316 13.66 11.38 -4.52
CA GLN A 316 15.10 11.23 -4.27
C GLN A 316 15.66 12.29 -3.31
N ASP A 317 16.63 11.89 -2.50
CA ASP A 317 17.41 12.78 -1.65
C ASP A 317 18.90 12.41 -1.71
N THR A 318 19.72 13.34 -2.21
CA THR A 318 21.16 13.13 -2.35
C THR A 318 21.90 13.64 -1.12
N PRO A 319 23.10 13.11 -0.80
CA PRO A 319 23.89 13.70 0.27
C PRO A 319 24.17 15.18 -0.01
N GLU A 320 24.11 15.99 1.05
CA GLU A 320 24.26 17.43 1.00
C GLU A 320 25.60 17.86 0.41
N THR A 321 25.61 18.98 -0.32
CA THR A 321 26.82 19.50 -0.95
C THR A 321 27.30 20.85 -0.40
N GLY A 322 28.58 21.14 -0.63
CA GLY A 322 29.14 22.47 -0.42
C GLY A 322 29.39 22.82 1.05
N SER A 323 28.52 23.64 1.65
CA SER A 323 28.67 24.10 3.03
C SER A 323 27.51 23.73 3.94
N THR A 324 26.48 23.08 3.40
CA THR A 324 25.45 22.40 4.17
C THR A 324 26.11 21.20 4.85
N GLN A 325 25.68 20.89 6.08
CA GLN A 325 26.21 19.74 6.81
C GLN A 325 25.28 18.56 6.55
N ASN A 326 25.87 17.44 6.14
CA ASN A 326 25.19 16.15 6.17
C ASN A 326 24.90 15.75 7.63
N ASP A 327 23.78 15.06 7.84
CA ASP A 327 23.49 14.33 9.08
C ASP A 327 23.68 12.84 8.81
N SER A 328 24.53 12.16 9.57
CA SER A 328 24.74 10.72 9.40
C SER A 328 23.54 9.89 9.87
N ASP A 329 22.74 10.42 10.80
CA ASP A 329 21.59 9.69 11.35
C ASP A 329 20.47 9.49 10.30
N GLU A 330 20.55 10.20 9.18
CA GLU A 330 19.69 10.03 8.01
C GLU A 330 20.09 8.87 7.08
N TRP A 331 21.32 8.35 7.20
CA TRP A 331 21.92 7.44 6.24
C TRP A 331 22.27 6.10 6.92
N ARG A 332 21.39 5.11 6.72
CA ARG A 332 21.51 3.77 7.32
C ARG A 332 22.92 3.20 7.12
N GLY A 333 23.59 2.87 8.21
CA GLY A 333 24.91 2.24 8.27
C GLY A 333 26.09 3.15 7.92
N ILE A 334 25.89 4.47 7.76
CA ILE A 334 26.95 5.40 7.31
C ILE A 334 27.29 6.43 8.40
N GLU A 335 28.41 6.21 9.08
CA GLU A 335 28.87 7.04 10.22
C GLU A 335 29.63 8.33 9.85
N SER A 336 29.95 8.52 8.57
CA SER A 336 30.92 9.54 8.15
C SER A 336 30.28 10.65 7.32
N GLU A 337 29.96 11.78 7.96
CA GLU A 337 29.52 13.01 7.27
C GLU A 337 30.49 13.42 6.14
N SER A 338 31.80 13.27 6.34
CA SER A 338 32.79 13.61 5.30
C SER A 338 32.79 12.67 4.10
N TYR A 339 32.26 11.46 4.27
CA TYR A 339 32.06 10.52 3.17
C TYR A 339 30.78 10.88 2.40
N LEU A 340 29.73 11.27 3.12
CA LEU A 340 28.51 11.84 2.54
C LEU A 340 28.80 13.12 1.75
N ASP A 341 29.64 14.03 2.24
CA ASP A 341 30.08 15.24 1.51
C ASP A 341 30.74 14.89 0.15
N ASP A 342 31.57 13.83 0.12
CA ASP A 342 32.22 13.35 -1.09
C ASP A 342 31.17 12.77 -2.07
N TRP A 343 30.19 12.01 -1.57
CA TRP A 343 29.12 11.44 -2.40
C TRP A 343 28.10 12.44 -2.89
N GLY A 344 27.79 13.48 -2.12
CA GLY A 344 26.96 14.60 -2.60
C GLY A 344 27.62 15.29 -3.79
N SER A 345 28.96 15.46 -3.73
CA SER A 345 29.72 15.99 -4.86
C SER A 345 29.69 15.06 -6.09
N GLU A 346 29.70 13.73 -5.89
CA GLU A 346 29.59 12.75 -6.98
C GLU A 346 28.17 12.68 -7.56
N ALA A 347 27.13 12.84 -6.74
CA ALA A 347 25.73 12.93 -7.20
C ALA A 347 25.49 14.20 -8.01
N THR A 348 26.00 15.35 -7.56
CA THR A 348 25.96 16.60 -8.35
C THR A 348 26.73 16.45 -9.67
N ALA A 349 27.92 15.84 -9.65
CA ALA A 349 28.67 15.59 -10.88
C ALA A 349 27.91 14.66 -11.84
N TYR A 350 27.15 13.69 -11.31
CA TYR A 350 26.29 12.84 -12.11
C TYR A 350 25.17 13.63 -12.78
N ALA A 351 24.52 14.57 -12.08
CA ALA A 351 23.56 15.50 -12.70
C ALA A 351 24.21 16.37 -13.78
N GLU A 352 25.34 17.03 -13.48
CA GLU A 352 26.08 17.88 -14.42
C GLU A 352 26.58 17.13 -15.67
N ASP A 353 26.84 15.82 -15.57
CA ASP A 353 27.27 15.00 -16.71
C ASP A 353 26.10 14.59 -17.64
N ASN A 354 24.86 14.65 -17.16
CA ASN A 354 23.65 14.27 -17.91
C ASN A 354 22.83 15.46 -18.43
N PHE A 355 23.02 16.66 -17.89
CA PHE A 355 22.25 17.87 -18.24
C PHE A 355 23.15 19.08 -18.49
N ASP A 356 22.92 19.76 -19.62
CA ASP A 356 23.53 21.05 -19.98
C ASP A 356 22.49 22.20 -19.94
N GLU A 357 22.95 23.44 -19.72
CA GLU A 357 22.10 24.65 -19.84
C GLU A 357 21.42 24.71 -21.22
N GLY A 358 20.09 24.79 -21.22
CA GLY A 358 19.23 24.83 -22.40
C GLY A 358 18.76 23.47 -22.91
N ASP A 359 19.09 22.38 -22.23
CA ASP A 359 18.53 21.06 -22.52
C ASP A 359 17.03 21.04 -22.22
N ARG A 360 16.26 20.37 -23.07
CA ARG A 360 14.80 20.24 -22.92
C ARG A 360 14.44 18.99 -22.14
N ILE A 361 13.62 19.17 -21.12
CA ILE A 361 13.07 18.10 -20.29
C ILE A 361 11.54 18.16 -20.27
N THR A 362 10.92 17.01 -20.05
CA THR A 362 9.54 16.93 -19.57
C THR A 362 9.60 16.70 -18.07
N PHE A 363 8.83 17.46 -17.30
CA PHE A 363 8.63 17.19 -15.88
C PHE A 363 7.14 16.95 -15.61
N TRP A 364 6.83 16.17 -14.58
CA TRP A 364 5.45 15.95 -14.16
C TRP A 364 5.31 16.15 -12.65
N VAL A 365 4.15 16.68 -12.28
CA VAL A 365 3.73 16.85 -10.89
C VAL A 365 2.95 15.62 -10.47
N ASP A 366 3.34 15.01 -9.35
CA ASP A 366 2.67 13.81 -8.86
C ASP A 366 1.21 14.09 -8.45
N PRO A 367 0.24 13.20 -8.74
CA PRO A 367 -1.17 13.40 -8.38
C PRO A 367 -1.45 13.53 -6.87
N ASN A 368 -0.56 13.03 -6.01
CA ASN A 368 -0.73 13.09 -4.56
C ASN A 368 -0.03 14.33 -3.94
N GLU A 369 0.76 15.08 -4.71
CA GLU A 369 1.42 16.30 -4.25
C GLU A 369 0.50 17.51 -4.43
N HIS A 370 -0.41 17.70 -3.47
CA HIS A 370 -1.32 18.84 -3.44
C HIS A 370 -1.17 19.63 -2.12
N PRO A 371 -0.69 20.89 -2.16
CA PRO A 371 -0.16 21.62 -3.32
C PRO A 371 1.17 21.02 -3.82
N PRO A 372 1.58 21.28 -5.07
CA PRO A 372 2.77 20.69 -5.69
C PRO A 372 4.08 21.34 -5.25
N ARG A 373 4.12 22.00 -4.09
CA ARG A 373 5.28 22.74 -3.61
C ARG A 373 5.65 22.33 -2.19
N GLY A 374 6.94 22.09 -1.98
CA GLY A 374 7.48 21.77 -0.67
C GLY A 374 7.57 22.99 0.24
N LEU A 375 7.95 22.76 1.51
CA LEU A 375 8.01 23.78 2.57
C LEU A 375 8.82 25.04 2.24
N TYR A 376 9.74 24.99 1.27
CA TYR A 376 10.57 26.13 0.85
C TYR A 376 10.04 26.86 -0.40
N GLY A 377 8.82 26.53 -0.86
CA GLY A 377 8.20 27.07 -2.07
C GLY A 377 8.75 26.50 -3.38
N ARG A 378 9.63 25.48 -3.31
CA ARG A 378 10.17 24.78 -4.49
C ARG A 378 9.11 23.86 -5.07
N LEU A 379 9.00 23.82 -6.39
CA LEU A 379 8.14 22.89 -7.10
C LEU A 379 8.64 21.46 -6.86
N LEU A 380 7.73 20.55 -6.51
CA LEU A 380 7.97 19.12 -6.35
C LEU A 380 7.58 18.44 -7.64
N ALA A 381 8.56 17.87 -8.32
CA ALA A 381 8.32 17.20 -9.58
C ALA A 381 9.34 16.11 -9.85
N PHE A 382 8.92 15.17 -10.68
CA PHE A 382 9.81 14.25 -11.35
C PHE A 382 10.12 14.75 -12.76
N HIS A 383 11.23 14.32 -13.34
CA HIS A 383 11.55 14.68 -14.71
C HIS A 383 12.32 13.61 -15.47
N THR A 384 12.26 13.70 -16.79
CA THR A 384 12.99 12.82 -17.70
C THR A 384 14.42 13.30 -17.91
N PHE A 385 15.24 12.45 -18.52
CA PHE A 385 16.47 12.89 -19.20
C PHE A 385 16.16 13.83 -20.39
N PRO A 386 17.15 14.60 -20.89
CA PRO A 386 16.94 15.51 -22.01
C PRO A 386 16.36 14.84 -23.26
N GLU A 387 15.54 15.52 -24.05
CA GLU A 387 14.88 14.97 -25.25
C GLU A 387 15.86 14.30 -26.25
N ASP A 388 17.09 14.80 -26.34
CA ASP A 388 18.14 14.28 -27.23
C ASP A 388 19.09 13.27 -26.57
N HIS A 389 18.87 12.96 -25.29
CA HIS A 389 19.55 11.90 -24.55
C HIS A 389 19.07 10.51 -24.99
N GLU A 390 19.94 9.49 -24.84
CA GLU A 390 19.58 8.12 -25.23
C GLU A 390 18.53 7.47 -24.32
N ARG A 391 18.35 8.05 -23.13
CA ARG A 391 17.42 7.65 -22.05
C ARG A 391 16.26 8.62 -21.89
N SER A 392 15.91 9.39 -22.91
CA SER A 392 15.00 10.54 -22.82
C SER A 392 13.56 10.24 -22.34
N ALA A 393 13.17 8.97 -22.26
CA ALA A 393 11.87 8.55 -21.73
C ALA A 393 11.96 7.96 -20.30
N GLU A 394 13.15 7.91 -19.72
CA GLU A 394 13.38 7.34 -18.39
C GLU A 394 13.30 8.43 -17.32
N ASN A 395 12.78 8.07 -16.15
CA ASN A 395 12.71 8.93 -14.96
C ASN A 395 14.13 9.13 -14.39
N TYR A 396 14.62 10.36 -14.40
CA TYR A 396 15.93 10.67 -13.84
C TYR A 396 15.96 10.43 -12.33
N ASN A 397 14.89 10.80 -11.63
CA ASN A 397 14.82 10.73 -10.18
C ASN A 397 14.99 9.29 -9.68
N LEU A 398 14.27 8.35 -10.28
CA LEU A 398 14.39 6.91 -9.97
C LEU A 398 15.79 6.39 -10.28
N ASP A 399 16.37 6.80 -11.41
CA ASP A 399 17.69 6.35 -11.85
C ASP A 399 18.82 6.71 -10.88
N VAL A 400 18.73 7.85 -10.20
CA VAL A 400 19.72 8.27 -9.19
C VAL A 400 19.66 7.34 -7.97
N VAL A 401 18.46 6.90 -7.56
CA VAL A 401 18.26 5.95 -6.46
C VAL A 401 18.71 4.54 -6.86
N GLU A 402 18.29 4.02 -8.03
CA GLU A 402 18.70 2.71 -8.56
C GLU A 402 20.24 2.55 -8.64
N LYS A 403 20.92 3.66 -8.92
CA LYS A 403 22.39 3.72 -8.98
C LYS A 403 23.05 3.84 -7.61
N GLY A 404 22.32 4.19 -6.55
CA GLY A 404 22.87 4.41 -5.22
C GLY A 404 23.59 5.75 -5.09
N TYR A 405 23.14 6.79 -5.78
CA TYR A 405 23.58 8.17 -5.52
C TYR A 405 22.72 8.87 -4.46
N ALA A 406 21.50 8.40 -4.24
CA ALA A 406 20.50 8.96 -3.35
C ALA A 406 19.80 7.87 -2.53
N LYS A 407 19.20 8.29 -1.42
CA LYS A 407 18.13 7.56 -0.72
C LYS A 407 16.76 8.00 -1.29
N PRO A 408 15.67 7.25 -1.06
CA PRO A 408 14.33 7.73 -1.32
C PRO A 408 14.01 8.94 -0.45
N TYR A 409 13.38 9.95 -1.04
CA TYR A 409 12.69 11.00 -0.28
C TYR A 409 11.25 10.57 -0.07
N ASN A 410 10.87 10.18 1.15
CA ASN A 410 9.63 9.47 1.43
C ASN A 410 8.44 10.43 1.61
N SER A 411 8.01 11.08 0.52
CA SER A 411 6.73 11.79 0.45
C SER A 411 5.60 10.89 -0.08
N GLY A 412 4.36 11.39 -0.09
CA GLY A 412 3.15 10.61 -0.42
C GLY A 412 2.95 10.28 -1.92
N PHE A 413 4.00 10.34 -2.74
CA PHE A 413 3.92 10.17 -4.19
C PHE A 413 3.54 8.74 -4.62
N VAL A 414 2.97 8.61 -5.82
CA VAL A 414 2.35 7.36 -6.30
C VAL A 414 3.38 6.25 -6.55
N ASP A 415 4.51 6.57 -7.18
CA ASP A 415 5.52 5.58 -7.57
C ASP A 415 6.49 5.21 -6.42
N HIS A 416 6.15 5.52 -5.16
CA HIS A 416 6.99 5.30 -3.98
C HIS A 416 7.49 3.85 -3.81
N PRO A 417 6.65 2.81 -4.03
CA PRO A 417 7.09 1.41 -4.08
C PRO A 417 8.31 1.16 -4.99
N GLU A 418 8.35 1.75 -6.19
CA GLU A 418 9.46 1.57 -7.14
C GLU A 418 10.76 2.16 -6.58
N PHE A 419 10.69 3.31 -5.90
CA PHE A 419 11.84 3.97 -5.31
C PHE A 419 12.37 3.24 -4.07
N VAL A 420 11.49 2.69 -3.24
CA VAL A 420 11.88 1.87 -2.08
C VAL A 420 12.58 0.60 -2.53
N ASN A 421 12.03 -0.10 -3.53
CA ASN A 421 12.67 -1.29 -4.10
C ASN A 421 14.03 -0.96 -4.71
N ALA A 422 14.13 0.12 -5.50
CA ALA A 422 15.40 0.57 -6.07
C ALA A 422 16.46 0.93 -5.01
N TYR A 423 16.01 1.44 -3.86
CA TYR A 423 16.88 1.72 -2.72
C TYR A 423 17.44 0.46 -2.09
N TRP A 424 16.60 -0.53 -1.75
CA TRP A 424 17.06 -1.78 -1.15
C TRP A 424 18.01 -2.54 -2.08
N ASP A 425 17.69 -2.62 -3.37
CA ASP A 425 18.59 -3.15 -4.42
C ASP A 425 19.97 -2.48 -4.45
N ALA A 426 20.00 -1.16 -4.26
CA ALA A 426 21.24 -0.39 -4.26
C ALA A 426 21.99 -0.53 -2.93
N TYR A 427 21.26 -0.58 -1.82
CA TYR A 427 21.77 -0.73 -0.46
C TYR A 427 22.46 -2.09 -0.29
N GLU A 428 21.74 -3.18 -0.58
CA GLU A 428 22.21 -4.56 -0.42
C GLU A 428 23.39 -4.88 -1.35
N ALA A 429 23.36 -4.38 -2.59
CA ALA A 429 24.47 -4.53 -3.51
C ALA A 429 25.67 -3.61 -3.19
N GLY A 430 25.59 -2.80 -2.12
CA GLY A 430 26.65 -1.87 -1.71
C GLY A 430 27.01 -0.87 -2.81
N ARG A 431 26.03 -0.43 -3.59
CA ARG A 431 26.26 0.44 -4.75
C ARG A 431 26.56 1.85 -4.27
N ARG A 432 27.70 2.39 -4.73
CA ARG A 432 28.04 3.81 -4.60
C ARG A 432 27.99 4.31 -3.14
N VAL A 433 27.07 5.21 -2.77
CA VAL A 433 26.99 5.75 -1.40
C VAL A 433 26.82 4.64 -0.37
N TRP A 434 26.18 3.53 -0.75
CA TRP A 434 25.97 2.37 0.11
C TRP A 434 27.20 1.47 0.28
N SER A 435 28.32 1.77 -0.40
CA SER A 435 29.54 0.93 -0.33
C SER A 435 30.26 0.96 1.02
N GLU A 436 29.94 1.90 1.90
CA GLU A 436 30.42 1.95 3.30
C GLU A 436 29.30 1.70 4.33
N ALA A 437 28.09 1.31 3.89
CA ALA A 437 27.01 1.01 4.81
C ALA A 437 27.29 -0.26 5.63
N ASP A 438 27.17 -0.16 6.95
CA ASP A 438 27.35 -1.26 7.91
C ASP A 438 26.38 -1.09 9.09
N ALA A 439 25.09 -1.42 8.88
CA ALA A 439 24.05 -1.25 9.90
C ALA A 439 24.32 -2.09 11.17
N ALA A 440 24.90 -3.28 11.02
CA ALA A 440 25.27 -4.14 12.16
C ALA A 440 26.39 -3.56 13.03
N ALA A 441 27.07 -2.50 12.57
CA ALA A 441 28.08 -1.78 13.33
C ALA A 441 27.55 -0.51 14.00
N THR A 442 26.27 -0.18 13.83
CA THR A 442 25.61 0.97 14.47
C THR A 442 25.54 0.75 15.98
N ASP A 443 25.94 1.77 16.75
CA ASP A 443 25.90 1.69 18.21
C ASP A 443 24.44 1.78 18.70
N GLU A 444 24.05 0.89 19.61
CA GLU A 444 22.79 1.01 20.35
C GLU A 444 22.79 2.31 21.18
N VAL A 445 21.80 3.18 20.92
CA VAL A 445 21.60 4.48 21.58
C VAL A 445 20.17 4.57 22.09
N TRP A 446 19.91 5.41 23.10
CA TRP A 446 18.56 5.76 23.55
C TRP A 446 17.67 4.61 24.04
N ASN A 447 18.26 3.46 24.36
CA ASN A 447 17.57 2.29 24.91
C ASN A 447 17.71 2.21 26.45
N GLU A 448 16.98 3.05 27.17
CA GLU A 448 16.89 3.03 28.65
C GLU A 448 15.43 2.85 29.10
N ASP A 449 15.20 2.38 30.34
CA ASP A 449 13.85 2.25 30.91
C ASP A 449 13.05 3.56 30.79
N VAL A 450 11.78 3.45 30.42
CA VAL A 450 10.83 4.55 30.30
C VAL A 450 10.43 5.06 31.70
N GLU A 451 10.81 6.28 32.03
CA GLU A 451 10.35 6.99 33.24
C GLU A 451 9.23 8.00 32.93
N THR A 452 9.15 8.47 31.68
CA THR A 452 8.38 9.62 31.22
C THR A 452 8.00 9.49 29.73
N LEU A 453 6.69 9.45 29.45
CA LEU A 453 6.15 9.56 28.09
C LEU A 453 5.62 10.96 27.80
N ARG A 454 5.84 11.45 26.58
CA ARG A 454 5.40 12.78 26.12
C ARG A 454 4.46 12.67 24.93
N PHE A 455 3.31 13.32 25.04
CA PHE A 455 2.28 13.33 24.01
C PHE A 455 1.98 14.78 23.61
N ARG A 456 2.21 15.13 22.34
CA ARG A 456 1.79 16.40 21.76
C ARG A 456 0.33 16.32 21.33
N GLY A 457 -0.44 17.38 21.61
CA GLY A 457 -1.85 17.47 21.21
C GLY A 457 -2.68 16.28 21.68
N ALA A 458 -2.51 15.85 22.93
CA ALA A 458 -3.08 14.59 23.39
C ALA A 458 -4.62 14.59 23.34
N THR A 459 -5.16 13.44 22.95
CA THR A 459 -6.59 13.15 22.89
C THR A 459 -6.91 11.89 23.69
N SER A 460 -8.12 11.79 24.22
CA SER A 460 -8.54 10.57 24.93
C SER A 460 -8.78 9.42 23.96
N VAL A 461 -8.40 8.21 24.36
CA VAL A 461 -8.79 6.96 23.69
C VAL A 461 -9.96 6.34 24.47
N ILE A 462 -11.00 5.89 23.77
CA ILE A 462 -12.27 5.44 24.35
C ILE A 462 -12.81 4.23 23.58
N THR A 463 -13.89 3.61 24.07
CA THR A 463 -14.74 2.72 23.26
C THR A 463 -16.03 3.45 22.87
N GLU A 464 -16.81 2.89 21.93
CA GLU A 464 -18.13 3.43 21.59
C GLU A 464 -19.05 3.59 22.81
N ASP A 465 -18.92 2.70 23.80
CA ASP A 465 -19.72 2.67 25.02
C ASP A 465 -19.16 3.55 26.17
N GLY A 466 -17.96 4.14 26.00
CA GLY A 466 -17.35 5.06 26.94
C GLY A 466 -15.91 4.72 27.33
N SER A 467 -15.64 4.58 28.63
CA SER A 467 -14.26 4.39 29.12
C SER A 467 -13.71 3.02 28.76
N LEU A 468 -12.45 2.97 28.36
CA LEU A 468 -11.67 1.75 28.17
C LEU A 468 -11.38 1.06 29.52
N ASP A 469 -11.36 -0.27 29.53
CA ASP A 469 -11.05 -1.06 30.72
C ASP A 469 -9.54 -1.03 31.03
N ASP A 470 -9.17 -1.32 32.29
CA ASP A 470 -7.80 -1.17 32.82
C ASP A 470 -6.81 -2.11 32.13
N ASP A 471 -7.22 -3.34 31.83
CA ASP A 471 -6.46 -4.37 31.12
C ASP A 471 -6.25 -4.07 29.63
N ARG A 472 -6.93 -3.05 29.08
CA ARG A 472 -6.74 -2.56 27.71
C ARG A 472 -6.14 -1.16 27.66
N THR A 473 -5.80 -0.57 28.82
CA THR A 473 -5.26 0.80 28.90
C THR A 473 -3.83 0.79 29.41
N ALA A 474 -2.87 0.98 28.50
CA ALA A 474 -1.45 1.06 28.85
C ALA A 474 -1.11 2.39 29.55
N VAL A 475 -1.61 3.51 29.04
CA VAL A 475 -1.24 4.83 29.55
C VAL A 475 -2.47 5.67 29.87
N TRP A 476 -2.47 6.31 31.03
CA TRP A 476 -3.51 7.22 31.48
C TRP A 476 -3.00 8.66 31.59
N SER A 477 -3.86 9.63 31.28
CA SER A 477 -3.63 11.03 31.58
C SER A 477 -3.65 11.26 33.10
N GLY A 478 -3.01 12.34 33.57
CA GLY A 478 -3.12 12.74 34.98
C GLY A 478 -4.55 13.08 35.43
N GLY A 479 -5.47 13.29 34.48
CA GLY A 479 -6.91 13.46 34.70
C GLY A 479 -7.70 12.16 34.84
N GLY A 480 -7.10 11.02 34.46
CA GLY A 480 -7.75 9.71 34.41
C GLY A 480 -8.45 9.40 33.10
N ASP A 481 -8.04 10.05 32.00
CA ASP A 481 -8.50 9.74 30.64
C ASP A 481 -7.50 8.77 29.98
N PRO A 482 -7.91 7.68 29.32
CA PRO A 482 -6.99 6.79 28.61
C PRO A 482 -6.27 7.54 27.48
N LEU A 483 -4.98 7.32 27.33
CA LEU A 483 -4.14 7.90 26.27
C LEU A 483 -3.61 6.84 25.30
N VAL A 484 -3.35 5.63 25.78
CA VAL A 484 -2.95 4.50 24.92
C VAL A 484 -3.85 3.32 25.23
N GLY A 485 -4.60 2.89 24.23
CA GLY A 485 -5.44 1.69 24.27
C GLY A 485 -4.83 0.58 23.44
N VAL A 486 -4.86 -0.64 23.95
CA VAL A 486 -4.29 -1.84 23.32
C VAL A 486 -5.39 -2.90 23.19
N ASP A 487 -5.54 -3.45 21.99
CA ASP A 487 -6.45 -4.53 21.64
C ASP A 487 -5.67 -5.70 21.06
N GLU A 488 -5.08 -6.50 21.95
CA GLU A 488 -4.19 -7.62 21.56
C GLU A 488 -4.91 -8.68 20.74
N GLU A 489 -6.21 -8.92 20.99
CA GLU A 489 -7.02 -9.87 20.18
C GLU A 489 -7.18 -9.41 18.73
N ALA A 490 -7.10 -8.10 18.47
CA ALA A 490 -7.20 -7.53 17.14
C ALA A 490 -5.83 -7.17 16.53
N GLY A 491 -4.71 -7.30 17.27
CA GLY A 491 -3.40 -6.81 16.82
C GLY A 491 -3.32 -5.28 16.67
N VAL A 492 -4.23 -4.52 17.32
CA VAL A 492 -4.38 -3.06 17.11
C VAL A 492 -4.16 -2.26 18.39
N ALA A 493 -3.42 -1.14 18.30
CA ALA A 493 -3.36 -0.13 19.36
C ALA A 493 -3.70 1.28 18.87
N LEU A 494 -4.27 2.10 19.75
CA LEU A 494 -4.52 3.53 19.52
C LEU A 494 -3.71 4.39 20.48
N VAL A 495 -2.96 5.35 19.94
CA VAL A 495 -2.15 6.34 20.69
C VAL A 495 -2.74 7.73 20.52
N GLY A 496 -3.38 8.25 21.57
CA GLY A 496 -4.04 9.55 21.64
C GLY A 496 -3.07 10.71 21.88
N GLY A 497 -2.17 10.93 20.94
CA GLY A 497 -1.25 12.07 20.88
C GLY A 497 -0.04 11.73 20.04
N LEU A 498 0.61 12.76 19.47
CA LEU A 498 1.82 12.54 18.68
C LEU A 498 3.03 12.40 19.61
N MET A 499 3.63 11.21 19.61
CA MET A 499 4.94 10.95 20.22
C MET A 499 6.05 11.30 19.22
N ASN A 500 7.25 11.62 19.71
CA ASN A 500 8.43 11.93 18.89
C ASN A 500 8.24 13.13 17.94
N ALA A 501 7.52 14.16 18.39
CA ALA A 501 7.30 15.36 17.59
C ALA A 501 8.55 16.28 17.61
N ASP A 502 8.91 16.84 16.45
CA ASP A 502 10.19 17.55 16.22
C ASP A 502 10.31 18.91 16.94
N ASN A 503 9.27 19.33 17.64
CA ASN A 503 9.21 20.61 18.36
C ASN A 503 9.58 20.52 19.86
N TRP A 504 9.97 19.34 20.34
CA TRP A 504 10.62 19.19 21.64
C TRP A 504 12.12 19.42 21.47
N GLU A 505 12.72 20.27 22.31
CA GLU A 505 14.12 20.72 22.17
C GLU A 505 15.18 19.59 22.36
N ASP A 506 14.76 18.34 22.60
CA ASP A 506 15.59 17.13 22.70
C ASP A 506 14.82 15.95 22.06
N PRO A 507 15.50 14.98 21.39
CA PRO A 507 14.88 13.73 20.96
C PRO A 507 14.35 12.99 22.20
N ASP A 508 13.05 12.68 22.22
CA ASP A 508 12.41 11.96 23.33
C ASP A 508 12.73 10.45 23.25
N ASP A 509 13.95 10.08 23.67
CA ASP A 509 14.48 8.71 23.71
C ASP A 509 13.54 7.68 24.37
N GLU A 510 12.92 8.05 25.49
CA GLU A 510 12.01 7.16 26.21
C GLU A 510 10.71 6.85 25.42
N ASN A 511 10.25 7.76 24.56
CA ASN A 511 9.12 7.46 23.67
C ASN A 511 9.53 6.48 22.56
N PHE A 512 10.79 6.45 22.14
CA PHE A 512 11.28 5.51 21.13
C PHE A 512 11.14 4.07 21.63
N VAL A 513 11.61 3.83 22.85
CA VAL A 513 11.50 2.54 23.56
C VAL A 513 10.06 2.08 23.67
N PHE A 514 9.16 2.96 24.10
CA PHE A 514 7.74 2.61 24.21
C PHE A 514 7.10 2.22 22.87
N ASN A 515 7.45 2.89 21.76
CA ASN A 515 6.91 2.55 20.45
C ASN A 515 7.44 1.19 19.95
N ALA A 516 8.73 0.90 20.15
CA ALA A 516 9.32 -0.39 19.78
C ALA A 516 8.73 -1.54 20.61
N ASN A 517 8.61 -1.37 21.94
CA ASN A 517 7.97 -2.36 22.81
C ASN A 517 6.49 -2.56 22.47
N LEU A 518 5.77 -1.49 22.09
CA LEU A 518 4.36 -1.59 21.70
C LEU A 518 4.20 -2.38 20.40
N ALA A 519 5.08 -2.17 19.43
CA ALA A 519 5.11 -2.95 18.20
C ALA A 519 5.37 -4.43 18.50
N GLN A 520 6.45 -4.74 19.23
CA GLN A 520 6.80 -6.12 19.63
C GLN A 520 5.67 -6.80 20.41
N ARG A 521 5.03 -6.08 21.34
CA ARG A 521 3.92 -6.66 22.13
C ARG A 521 2.74 -7.09 21.28
N LEU A 522 2.45 -6.37 20.19
CA LEU A 522 1.33 -6.67 19.30
C LEU A 522 1.68 -7.74 18.28
N SER A 523 2.92 -7.76 17.77
CA SER A 523 3.35 -8.66 16.70
C SER A 523 4.08 -9.92 17.18
N GLY A 524 4.30 -10.07 18.49
CA GLY A 524 5.07 -11.18 19.07
C GLY A 524 6.59 -11.05 18.90
N ASP A 525 7.30 -12.04 19.44
CA ASP A 525 8.77 -12.16 19.37
C ASP A 525 9.19 -12.85 18.07
N VAL A 526 9.82 -12.08 17.19
CA VAL A 526 10.22 -12.50 15.85
C VAL A 526 11.60 -11.92 15.54
N ASP A 527 12.40 -12.71 14.83
CA ASP A 527 13.70 -12.29 14.31
C ASP A 527 13.48 -11.34 13.11
N ASP A 528 14.35 -10.34 12.94
CA ASP A 528 14.35 -9.42 11.79
C ASP A 528 13.01 -8.69 11.50
N ARG A 529 12.60 -7.83 12.43
CA ARG A 529 11.39 -7.00 12.36
C ARG A 529 11.55 -5.70 11.60
N MET A 530 10.65 -5.40 10.69
CA MET A 530 10.47 -4.10 10.06
C MET A 530 9.28 -3.36 10.67
N LEU A 531 9.58 -2.23 11.28
CA LEU A 531 8.60 -1.22 11.67
C LEU A 531 8.34 -0.29 10.49
N MET A 532 7.11 -0.28 10.01
CA MET A 532 6.67 0.51 8.88
C MET A 532 5.90 1.75 9.33
N ILE A 533 6.00 2.82 8.56
CA ILE A 533 5.14 4.01 8.66
C ILE A 533 4.42 4.18 7.33
N GLU A 534 3.10 4.36 7.39
CA GLU A 534 2.33 4.77 6.22
C GLU A 534 2.62 6.25 5.91
N GLY A 535 3.17 6.53 4.72
CA GLY A 535 3.44 7.88 4.23
C GLY A 535 2.50 8.32 3.11
N GLY A 536 1.60 7.43 2.67
CA GLY A 536 0.58 7.68 1.67
C GLY A 536 -0.59 8.51 2.22
N HIS A 537 -1.69 8.53 1.48
CA HIS A 537 -2.94 9.18 1.88
C HIS A 537 -2.80 10.65 2.35
N GLY A 538 -1.85 11.40 1.78
CA GLY A 538 -1.60 12.80 2.12
C GLY A 538 -1.07 13.04 3.54
N GLN A 539 -0.53 12.00 4.20
CA GLN A 539 0.01 12.12 5.56
C GLN A 539 1.35 12.86 5.57
N PHE A 540 2.13 12.71 4.50
CA PHE A 540 3.46 13.31 4.40
C PHE A 540 3.49 14.81 4.70
N ALA A 541 4.49 15.19 5.50
CA ALA A 541 4.72 16.56 5.92
C ALA A 541 3.46 17.19 6.49
N ALA A 542 2.60 16.43 7.18
CA ALA A 542 1.57 16.99 8.04
C ALA A 542 2.12 17.20 9.49
N SER A 543 1.71 18.27 10.18
CA SER A 543 2.33 18.82 11.40
C SER A 543 1.82 18.06 12.61
N TYR A 544 0.74 17.34 12.35
CA TYR A 544 0.09 16.36 13.16
C TYR A 544 0.49 14.92 12.81
N ASP A 545 1.22 14.69 11.70
CA ASP A 545 1.63 13.37 11.24
C ASP A 545 2.93 12.90 11.92
N PHE A 546 3.10 11.58 11.93
CA PHE A 546 4.30 10.83 12.25
C PHE A 546 4.98 10.40 10.94
N SER A 547 5.47 11.35 10.15
CA SER A 547 6.12 11.06 8.87
C SER A 547 7.47 10.38 9.06
N PHE A 548 7.93 9.63 8.07
CA PHE A 548 9.28 9.04 8.06
C PHE A 548 10.38 10.11 7.94
N GLU A 549 10.22 11.08 7.05
CA GLU A 549 11.11 12.25 6.98
C GLU A 549 10.96 13.08 8.27
N GLY A 550 12.07 13.57 8.84
CA GLY A 550 12.09 14.24 10.14
C GLY A 550 12.19 13.29 11.34
N LYS A 551 12.49 12.00 11.12
CA LYS A 551 12.64 10.98 12.19
C LYS A 551 14.03 10.38 12.23
N GLU A 552 15.06 11.17 11.96
CA GLU A 552 16.45 10.74 11.88
C GLU A 552 16.91 10.08 13.19
N ALA A 553 16.58 10.69 14.33
CA ALA A 553 16.91 10.13 15.64
C ALA A 553 16.15 8.82 15.94
N TYR A 554 14.91 8.67 15.46
CA TYR A 554 14.16 7.43 15.67
C TYR A 554 14.64 6.32 14.74
N HIS A 555 14.96 6.65 13.48
CA HIS A 555 15.60 5.74 12.55
C HIS A 555 16.90 5.22 13.15
N ARG A 556 17.73 6.10 13.70
CA ARG A 556 18.99 5.75 14.36
C ARG A 556 18.82 4.88 15.60
N TYR A 557 17.78 5.12 16.39
CA TYR A 557 17.39 4.25 17.50
C TYR A 557 17.08 2.84 16.99
N ILE A 558 16.15 2.71 16.04
CA ILE A 558 15.73 1.41 15.49
C ILE A 558 16.90 0.68 14.84
N GLU A 559 17.75 1.37 14.09
CA GLU A 559 18.94 0.80 13.45
C GLU A 559 19.94 0.19 14.46
N GLY A 560 20.03 0.78 15.66
CA GLY A 560 20.89 0.27 16.72
C GLY A 560 20.33 -0.92 17.50
N LEU A 561 19.06 -1.29 17.27
CA LEU A 561 18.44 -2.46 17.88
C LEU A 561 18.71 -3.71 17.03
N ASP A 562 18.95 -4.83 17.70
CA ASP A 562 19.23 -6.10 17.01
C ASP A 562 17.97 -6.58 16.27
N GLY A 563 18.16 -6.98 15.01
CA GLY A 563 17.07 -7.48 14.16
C GLY A 563 15.93 -6.49 13.93
N MET A 564 16.18 -5.17 13.91
CA MET A 564 15.14 -4.19 13.58
C MET A 564 15.44 -3.32 12.36
N TRP A 565 14.36 -3.03 11.63
CA TRP A 565 14.33 -2.30 10.38
C TRP A 565 13.24 -1.23 10.46
N PHE A 566 13.42 -0.14 9.72
CA PHE A 566 12.51 0.99 9.72
C PHE A 566 12.32 1.50 8.30
N GLN A 567 11.08 1.60 7.85
CA GLN A 567 10.77 1.90 6.44
C GLN A 567 9.45 2.68 6.30
N ALA A 568 9.41 3.65 5.40
CA ALA A 568 8.14 4.22 4.96
C ALA A 568 7.51 3.33 3.88
N ILE A 569 6.18 3.25 3.84
CA ILE A 569 5.41 2.65 2.74
C ILE A 569 4.27 3.59 2.34
N ASN A 570 3.94 3.66 1.06
CA ASN A 570 2.77 4.41 0.57
C ASN A 570 1.71 3.50 -0.06
N GLU A 571 1.97 2.19 -0.12
CA GLU A 571 1.07 1.21 -0.70
C GLU A 571 0.63 0.22 0.37
N LEU A 572 -0.69 0.10 0.54
CA LEU A 572 -1.32 -0.85 1.45
C LEU A 572 -1.91 -2.00 0.64
N SER A 573 -1.04 -2.90 0.17
CA SER A 573 -1.40 -4.10 -0.59
C SER A 573 -0.79 -5.33 0.06
N SER A 574 -1.31 -6.52 -0.26
CA SER A 574 -0.80 -7.79 0.29
C SER A 574 0.68 -8.04 -0.06
N GLU A 575 1.18 -7.51 -1.18
CA GLU A 575 2.60 -7.59 -1.54
C GLU A 575 3.49 -6.75 -0.61
N TRP A 576 2.96 -5.62 -0.13
CA TRP A 576 3.66 -4.71 0.78
C TRP A 576 3.46 -5.06 2.25
N LEU A 577 2.32 -5.65 2.61
CA LEU A 577 1.94 -6.04 3.96
C LEU A 577 2.10 -7.55 4.14
N ASP A 578 3.35 -8.02 4.10
CA ASP A 578 3.70 -9.44 4.14
C ASP A 578 4.64 -9.69 5.33
N VAL A 579 4.11 -10.37 6.35
CA VAL A 579 4.84 -10.66 7.60
C VAL A 579 5.98 -11.64 7.40
N ASP A 580 5.91 -12.53 6.41
CA ASP A 580 6.96 -13.52 6.13
C ASP A 580 8.22 -12.83 5.59
N ARG A 581 8.08 -11.58 5.14
CA ARG A 581 9.19 -10.68 4.77
C ARG A 581 9.69 -9.81 5.92
N GLY A 582 9.38 -10.19 7.17
CA GLY A 582 9.77 -9.49 8.38
C GLY A 582 8.96 -8.22 8.66
N ARG A 583 7.88 -7.94 7.92
CA ARG A 583 7.11 -6.69 8.06
C ARG A 583 6.04 -6.83 9.12
N HIS A 584 6.40 -6.65 10.38
CA HIS A 584 5.54 -7.06 11.51
C HIS A 584 4.74 -5.94 12.19
N ALA A 585 5.09 -4.67 12.00
CA ALA A 585 4.32 -3.57 12.58
C ALA A 585 4.16 -2.38 11.63
N LEU A 586 2.95 -1.83 11.55
CA LEU A 586 2.61 -0.66 10.74
C LEU A 586 2.05 0.46 11.63
N VAL A 587 2.62 1.65 11.49
CA VAL A 587 2.09 2.88 12.10
C VAL A 587 1.27 3.64 11.05
N ILE A 588 0.02 3.96 11.39
CA ILE A 588 -0.88 4.77 10.56
C ILE A 588 -1.31 6.00 11.35
N THR A 589 -1.24 7.18 10.73
CA THR A 589 -1.78 8.42 11.31
C THR A 589 -3.03 8.85 10.55
N PRO A 590 -3.69 9.96 10.90
CA PRO A 590 -4.90 10.34 10.20
C PRO A 590 -4.56 10.76 8.76
N PRO A 591 -5.24 10.22 7.73
CA PRO A 591 -5.02 10.63 6.34
C PRO A 591 -5.43 12.09 6.15
N ASP A 592 -4.89 12.78 5.15
CA ASP A 592 -5.48 14.06 4.74
C ASP A 592 -6.91 13.81 4.24
N VAL A 593 -7.82 14.76 4.50
CA VAL A 593 -9.25 14.63 4.18
C VAL A 593 -9.55 14.38 2.71
N ASP A 594 -8.62 14.70 1.81
CA ASP A 594 -8.75 14.46 0.38
C ASP A 594 -8.43 12.99 0.01
N PHE A 595 -8.04 12.15 0.99
CA PHE A 595 -7.65 10.75 0.84
C PHE A 595 -8.49 9.78 1.69
N CYS A 596 -8.84 8.65 1.09
CA CYS A 596 -9.65 7.57 1.66
C CYS A 596 -8.93 6.25 1.48
N TYR A 597 -9.17 5.32 2.40
CA TYR A 597 -8.75 3.94 2.20
C TYR A 597 -9.77 3.22 1.32
N THR A 598 -9.29 2.64 0.23
CA THR A 598 -10.09 1.81 -0.66
C THR A 598 -10.48 0.50 0.04
N ALA A 599 -11.49 -0.18 -0.52
CA ALA A 599 -11.89 -1.48 0.00
C ALA A 599 -10.77 -2.54 -0.10
N GLU A 600 -9.91 -2.44 -1.12
CA GLU A 600 -8.77 -3.36 -1.33
C GLU A 600 -7.67 -3.12 -0.29
N GLU A 601 -7.37 -1.86 0.04
CA GLU A 601 -6.41 -1.52 1.09
C GLU A 601 -6.90 -1.94 2.48
N VAL A 602 -8.20 -1.76 2.76
CA VAL A 602 -8.80 -2.23 4.02
C VAL A 602 -8.75 -3.76 4.12
N GLU A 603 -9.02 -4.48 3.03
CA GLU A 603 -8.89 -5.95 2.98
C GLU A 603 -7.44 -6.38 3.22
N ALA A 604 -6.46 -5.72 2.58
CA ALA A 604 -5.04 -6.01 2.79
C ALA A 604 -4.59 -5.77 4.24
N LEU A 605 -5.05 -4.71 4.90
CA LEU A 605 -4.77 -4.47 6.32
C LEU A 605 -5.44 -5.50 7.24
N GLN A 606 -6.62 -6.01 6.88
CA GLN A 606 -7.31 -7.06 7.63
C GLN A 606 -6.60 -8.39 7.51
N ASP A 607 -6.16 -8.76 6.31
CA ASP A 607 -5.36 -9.97 6.07
C ASP A 607 -4.02 -9.87 6.81
N TYR A 608 -3.35 -8.73 6.74
CA TYR A 608 -2.13 -8.45 7.50
C TYR A 608 -2.26 -8.68 9.02
N LEU A 609 -3.38 -8.26 9.63
CA LEU A 609 -3.67 -8.54 11.04
C LEU A 609 -3.98 -10.02 11.31
N ALA A 610 -4.53 -10.74 10.32
CA ALA A 610 -4.83 -12.16 10.44
C ALA A 610 -3.55 -13.02 10.40
N ASP A 611 -2.50 -12.51 9.77
CA ASP A 611 -1.17 -13.11 9.68
C ASP A 611 -0.22 -12.58 10.77
N ASP A 612 -0.73 -12.29 11.98
CA ASP A 612 0.05 -11.82 13.14
C ASP A 612 0.79 -10.46 12.95
N GLY A 613 0.42 -9.68 11.92
CA GLY A 613 0.84 -8.30 11.78
C GLY A 613 0.22 -7.38 12.85
N ALA A 614 0.91 -6.29 13.18
CA ALA A 614 0.43 -5.30 14.15
C ALA A 614 0.15 -3.94 13.50
N ILE A 615 -0.94 -3.27 13.92
CA ILE A 615 -1.27 -1.90 13.49
C ILE A 615 -1.37 -0.95 14.68
N ILE A 616 -0.60 0.15 14.63
CA ILE A 616 -0.61 1.22 15.63
C ILE A 616 -1.18 2.49 15.00
N LEU A 617 -2.40 2.85 15.39
CA LEU A 617 -3.06 4.07 14.96
C LEU A 617 -2.69 5.23 15.89
N LYS A 618 -2.25 6.36 15.36
CA LYS A 618 -1.90 7.55 16.16
C LYS A 618 -2.76 8.74 15.72
N ALA A 619 -3.27 9.53 16.65
CA ALA A 619 -3.94 10.78 16.31
C ALA A 619 -3.76 11.82 17.42
N ASN A 620 -3.77 13.09 17.05
CA ASN A 620 -3.67 14.21 17.98
C ASN A 620 -4.78 15.25 17.71
N THR A 621 -4.83 16.31 18.51
CA THR A 621 -5.88 17.34 18.45
C THR A 621 -5.61 18.47 17.45
N GLU A 622 -4.48 18.45 16.76
CA GLU A 622 -4.09 19.42 15.73
C GLU A 622 -4.57 18.99 14.33
N VAL A 623 -4.99 17.73 14.19
CA VAL A 623 -5.64 17.17 13.00
C VAL A 623 -7.06 17.69 12.89
N ASP A 624 -7.56 17.83 11.65
CA ASP A 624 -8.98 18.02 11.40
C ASP A 624 -9.83 16.84 11.96
N SER A 625 -11.06 17.14 12.36
CA SER A 625 -12.00 16.15 12.89
C SER A 625 -12.42 15.07 11.89
N GLN A 626 -12.47 15.36 10.60
CA GLN A 626 -12.86 14.43 9.55
C GLN A 626 -11.77 13.36 9.32
N SER A 627 -10.50 13.73 9.26
CA SER A 627 -9.37 12.80 9.22
C SER A 627 -9.36 11.88 10.44
N VAL A 628 -9.66 12.41 11.64
CA VAL A 628 -9.80 11.59 12.86
C VAL A 628 -11.02 10.68 12.79
N GLU A 629 -12.12 11.11 12.15
CA GLU A 629 -13.30 10.28 11.91
C GLU A 629 -12.98 9.15 10.91
N THR A 630 -12.26 9.44 9.82
CA THR A 630 -11.76 8.43 8.87
C THR A 630 -10.88 7.40 9.57
N LEU A 631 -9.96 7.82 10.44
CA LEU A 631 -9.12 6.89 11.19
C LEU A 631 -9.91 6.05 12.22
N ASN A 632 -10.97 6.62 12.80
CA ASN A 632 -11.90 5.89 13.66
C ASN A 632 -12.77 4.87 12.89
N GLU A 633 -13.14 5.19 11.66
CA GLU A 633 -13.80 4.25 10.75
C GLU A 633 -12.85 3.11 10.35
N LEU A 634 -11.59 3.43 10.05
CA LEU A 634 -10.56 2.41 9.78
C LEU A 634 -10.39 1.48 10.99
N ALA A 635 -10.25 2.03 12.20
CA ALA A 635 -10.19 1.24 13.43
C ALA A 635 -11.39 0.29 13.59
N ALA A 636 -12.58 0.68 13.10
CA ALA A 636 -13.76 -0.18 13.12
C ALA A 636 -13.67 -1.34 12.14
N GLU A 637 -13.19 -1.08 10.92
CA GLU A 637 -12.99 -2.10 9.90
C GLU A 637 -11.86 -3.06 10.28
N LEU A 638 -10.83 -2.58 10.98
CA LEU A 638 -9.76 -3.43 11.57
C LEU A 638 -10.22 -4.29 12.76
N GLY A 639 -11.51 -4.26 13.12
CA GLY A 639 -12.09 -5.15 14.12
C GLY A 639 -11.99 -4.70 15.58
N THR A 640 -11.30 -3.59 15.87
CA THR A 640 -11.24 -3.05 17.25
C THR A 640 -12.45 -2.17 17.58
N ASP A 641 -12.84 -2.12 18.86
CA ASP A 641 -13.86 -1.19 19.38
C ASP A 641 -13.28 0.12 19.96
N ILE A 642 -11.95 0.28 19.92
CA ILE A 642 -11.25 1.47 20.43
C ILE A 642 -11.30 2.62 19.42
N ARG A 643 -11.57 3.85 19.89
CA ARG A 643 -11.69 5.08 19.09
C ARG A 643 -10.98 6.26 19.75
N PHE A 644 -10.59 7.25 18.96
CA PHE A 644 -10.21 8.58 19.44
C PHE A 644 -11.45 9.36 19.88
N GLY A 645 -11.50 9.72 21.16
CA GLY A 645 -12.66 10.35 21.81
C GLY A 645 -12.79 11.87 21.65
N GLY A 646 -11.85 12.51 20.94
CA GLY A 646 -11.89 13.93 20.61
C GLY A 646 -11.69 14.92 21.77
N ALA A 647 -11.38 14.44 22.99
CA ALA A 647 -11.12 15.31 24.12
C ALA A 647 -9.74 15.98 23.97
N ASN A 648 -9.67 17.30 23.83
CA ASN A 648 -8.38 18.00 23.79
C ASN A 648 -7.75 18.12 25.20
N LEU A 649 -6.66 17.38 25.42
CA LEU A 649 -5.90 17.35 26.67
C LEU A 649 -4.62 18.19 26.60
N GLY A 650 -4.28 18.73 25.42
CA GLY A 650 -3.07 19.50 25.14
C GLY A 650 -1.80 18.66 25.23
N ASN A 651 -0.63 19.32 25.36
CA ASN A 651 0.63 18.59 25.54
C ASN A 651 0.73 18.05 26.97
N VAL A 652 0.95 16.75 27.12
CA VAL A 652 1.02 16.07 28.42
C VAL A 652 2.30 15.24 28.57
N GLU A 653 2.78 15.19 29.80
CA GLU A 653 3.94 14.38 30.23
C GLU A 653 3.47 13.42 31.33
N ILE A 654 3.71 12.13 31.15
CA ILE A 654 3.20 11.04 31.98
C ILE A 654 4.37 10.23 32.52
N GLY A 655 4.46 10.09 33.85
CA GLY A 655 5.49 9.27 34.51
C GLY A 655 4.88 8.27 35.50
N SER A 656 3.70 7.77 35.19
CA SER A 656 3.00 6.75 35.99
C SER A 656 2.18 5.92 35.02
N PHE A 657 2.58 4.66 34.87
CA PHE A 657 2.08 3.79 33.83
C PHE A 657 1.30 2.61 34.38
N ASN A 658 0.63 1.88 33.50
CA ASN A 658 -0.02 0.64 33.86
C ASN A 658 0.97 -0.54 33.74
N GLU A 659 1.64 -0.85 34.84
CA GLU A 659 2.65 -1.92 34.97
C GLU A 659 2.13 -3.35 34.69
N THR A 660 0.86 -3.53 34.29
CA THR A 660 0.40 -4.81 33.73
C THR A 660 0.86 -5.01 32.29
N PHE A 661 1.21 -3.91 31.63
CA PHE A 661 1.84 -3.91 30.31
C PHE A 661 3.35 -3.87 30.49
N ASP A 662 4.05 -4.73 29.75
CA ASP A 662 5.50 -4.72 29.71
C ASP A 662 5.98 -3.87 28.53
N LEU A 663 5.88 -2.56 28.71
CA LEU A 663 6.16 -1.56 27.65
C LEU A 663 7.22 -0.53 28.08
N TYR A 664 7.70 -0.62 29.32
CA TYR A 664 8.42 0.47 29.99
C TYR A 664 9.86 0.15 30.34
N ASP A 665 10.30 -1.09 30.19
CA ASP A 665 11.70 -1.43 30.32
C ASP A 665 12.43 -1.13 29.00
N ALA A 666 13.77 -1.01 29.05
CA ALA A 666 14.57 -0.92 27.83
C ALA A 666 14.22 -2.07 26.87
N TYR A 667 14.14 -1.77 25.58
CA TYR A 667 13.78 -2.75 24.56
C TYR A 667 14.79 -3.91 24.55
N ASP A 668 14.26 -5.14 24.51
CA ASP A 668 15.01 -6.38 24.42
C ASP A 668 14.37 -7.22 23.31
N SER A 669 15.16 -7.57 22.30
CA SER A 669 14.67 -8.34 21.15
C SER A 669 14.20 -9.74 21.55
N GLU A 670 14.68 -10.27 22.68
CA GLU A 670 14.26 -11.57 23.23
C GLU A 670 13.15 -11.47 24.30
N GLY A 671 12.56 -10.29 24.46
CA GLY A 671 11.45 -10.04 25.38
C GLY A 671 11.87 -9.88 26.84
N THR A 672 11.20 -8.99 27.56
CA THR A 672 11.43 -8.79 28.99
C THR A 672 10.70 -9.88 29.79
N SER A 673 11.48 -10.79 30.38
CA SER A 673 11.03 -11.83 31.33
C SER A 673 10.22 -11.29 32.52
N GLY A 674 8.92 -11.06 32.32
CA GLY A 674 7.93 -11.17 33.39
C GLY A 674 7.63 -12.64 33.59
N ASP A 675 7.94 -13.20 34.78
CA ASP A 675 7.83 -14.65 35.04
C ASP A 675 6.49 -15.22 34.48
N ASP A 676 6.54 -15.88 33.32
CA ASP A 676 5.36 -16.50 32.73
C ASP A 676 4.82 -17.58 33.68
N PRO A 677 3.50 -17.67 33.88
CA PRO A 677 2.95 -18.80 34.62
C PRO A 677 3.36 -20.10 33.93
N ALA A 678 3.62 -21.15 34.71
CA ALA A 678 3.96 -22.45 34.15
C ALA A 678 2.94 -22.86 33.08
N TYR A 679 3.41 -23.24 31.90
CA TYR A 679 2.62 -23.71 30.78
C TYR A 679 3.26 -24.99 30.26
N PHE A 680 2.60 -26.13 30.45
CA PHE A 680 3.14 -27.43 30.09
C PHE A 680 2.75 -27.78 28.65
N ASP A 681 3.55 -27.28 27.71
CA ASP A 681 3.45 -27.50 26.26
C ASP A 681 3.75 -28.97 25.93
N VAL A 682 2.91 -29.59 25.09
CA VAL A 682 2.96 -31.03 24.82
C VAL A 682 3.32 -31.29 23.35
N ALA A 683 4.44 -31.98 23.14
CA ALA A 683 4.83 -32.50 21.84
C ALA A 683 4.77 -34.04 21.81
N ILE A 684 4.18 -34.61 20.75
CA ILE A 684 4.38 -36.03 20.41
C ILE A 684 5.63 -36.10 19.52
N ASP A 685 6.75 -36.52 20.11
CA ASP A 685 8.06 -36.56 19.44
C ASP A 685 8.12 -37.64 18.36
N SER A 686 7.47 -38.78 18.63
CA SER A 686 7.31 -39.87 17.67
C SER A 686 6.16 -40.77 18.08
N TYR A 687 5.52 -41.40 17.10
CA TYR A 687 4.48 -42.37 17.33
C TYR A 687 4.49 -43.40 16.20
N ASP A 688 3.92 -44.58 16.44
CA ASP A 688 3.72 -45.56 15.38
C ASP A 688 2.55 -45.10 14.50
N GLU A 689 2.83 -44.51 13.33
CA GLU A 689 1.81 -43.94 12.41
C GLU A 689 0.86 -44.98 11.84
N THR A 690 1.40 -46.18 11.58
CA THR A 690 0.63 -47.33 11.12
C THR A 690 1.03 -48.57 11.92
N VAL A 691 0.04 -49.25 12.49
CA VAL A 691 0.23 -50.54 13.16
C VAL A 691 -0.79 -51.55 12.66
N THR A 692 -0.47 -52.82 12.81
CA THR A 692 -1.45 -53.88 12.57
C THR A 692 -2.30 -54.14 13.83
N GLU A 693 -3.59 -54.49 13.67
CA GLU A 693 -4.45 -54.95 14.78
C GLU A 693 -3.74 -56.03 15.63
N GLY A 694 -3.60 -55.76 16.93
CA GLY A 694 -2.91 -56.61 17.90
C GLY A 694 -1.45 -56.24 18.17
N GLU A 695 -0.90 -55.25 17.47
CA GLU A 695 0.40 -54.64 17.75
C GLU A 695 0.29 -53.48 18.75
N ASP A 696 1.42 -53.14 19.35
CA ASP A 696 1.52 -52.05 20.33
C ASP A 696 1.81 -50.75 19.57
N VAL A 697 0.95 -49.75 19.70
CA VAL A 697 1.24 -48.34 19.37
C VAL A 697 2.05 -47.75 20.50
N THR A 698 3.22 -47.25 20.19
CA THR A 698 4.11 -46.52 21.09
C THR A 698 4.02 -45.04 20.77
N VAL A 699 3.80 -44.21 21.78
CA VAL A 699 3.78 -42.75 21.65
C VAL A 699 4.86 -42.21 22.58
N GLU A 700 5.95 -41.70 22.00
CA GLU A 700 6.96 -40.93 22.72
C GLU A 700 6.55 -39.46 22.69
N TYR A 701 6.61 -38.83 23.86
CA TYR A 701 6.20 -37.45 24.01
C TYR A 701 7.19 -36.71 24.88
N THR A 702 7.29 -35.40 24.65
CA THR A 702 8.00 -34.46 25.51
C THR A 702 7.01 -33.41 25.98
N VAL A 703 7.03 -33.15 27.29
CA VAL A 703 6.36 -32.00 27.87
C VAL A 703 7.43 -31.02 28.31
N GLU A 704 7.36 -29.81 27.78
CA GLU A 704 8.20 -28.69 28.18
C GLU A 704 7.38 -27.71 29.03
N ASN A 705 7.98 -27.21 30.11
CA ASN A 705 7.42 -26.04 30.76
C ASN A 705 7.93 -24.77 30.08
N ALA A 706 7.11 -24.21 29.18
CA ALA A 706 7.40 -22.99 28.43
C ALA A 706 7.29 -21.72 29.30
N GLY A 707 6.70 -21.82 30.50
CA GLY A 707 6.63 -20.71 31.46
C GLY A 707 7.79 -20.66 32.46
N ASP A 708 7.91 -19.54 33.18
CA ASP A 708 8.99 -19.28 34.15
C ASP A 708 8.72 -19.81 35.57
N GLU A 709 7.46 -20.01 35.94
CA GLU A 709 7.11 -20.64 37.21
C GLU A 709 7.25 -22.17 37.16
N ALA A 710 7.48 -22.80 38.31
CA ALA A 710 7.48 -24.26 38.41
C ALA A 710 6.10 -24.77 38.83
N ASP A 711 5.58 -25.80 38.15
CA ASP A 711 4.31 -26.43 38.51
C ASP A 711 4.41 -27.96 38.61
N THR A 712 3.30 -28.62 38.92
CA THR A 712 3.18 -30.08 38.97
C THR A 712 1.83 -30.51 38.42
N GLN A 713 1.85 -31.22 37.29
CA GLN A 713 0.67 -31.68 36.57
C GLN A 713 0.69 -33.19 36.34
N ASP A 714 -0.47 -33.74 35.98
CA ASP A 714 -0.60 -35.12 35.52
C ASP A 714 -0.61 -35.12 33.98
N ILE A 715 0.14 -36.04 33.36
CA ILE A 715 0.13 -36.23 31.90
C ILE A 715 -0.80 -37.40 31.58
N VAL A 716 -1.88 -37.12 30.87
CA VAL A 716 -2.96 -38.07 30.56
C VAL A 716 -2.79 -38.58 29.15
N PHE A 717 -2.92 -39.90 28.97
CA PHE A 717 -2.93 -40.51 27.64
C PHE A 717 -4.30 -41.10 27.36
N SER A 718 -4.89 -40.72 26.23
CA SER A 718 -6.21 -41.14 25.80
C SER A 718 -6.19 -41.73 24.38
N VAL A 719 -7.06 -42.71 24.13
CA VAL A 719 -7.28 -43.33 22.81
C VAL A 719 -8.77 -43.24 22.50
N ASP A 720 -9.14 -42.60 21.38
CA ASP A 720 -10.52 -42.27 21.00
C ASP A 720 -11.32 -41.59 22.14
N GLY A 721 -10.65 -40.70 22.88
CA GLY A 721 -11.20 -39.97 24.03
C GLY A 721 -11.43 -40.82 25.28
N ALA A 722 -10.95 -42.08 25.31
CA ALA A 722 -10.92 -42.92 26.50
C ALA A 722 -9.53 -42.90 27.14
N GLN A 723 -9.44 -42.52 28.42
CA GLN A 723 -8.16 -42.50 29.14
C GLN A 723 -7.59 -43.91 29.34
N GLU A 724 -6.44 -44.19 28.74
CA GLU A 724 -5.72 -45.47 28.81
C GLU A 724 -4.46 -45.39 29.70
N GLY A 725 -3.85 -44.20 29.83
CA GLY A 725 -2.64 -43.96 30.61
C GLY A 725 -2.69 -42.70 31.48
N ILE A 726 -1.81 -42.66 32.49
CA ILE A 726 -1.51 -41.44 33.24
C ILE A 726 -0.10 -41.54 33.84
N GLU A 727 0.71 -40.51 33.65
CA GLU A 727 1.94 -40.28 34.42
C GLU A 727 1.67 -39.13 35.40
N SER A 728 1.64 -39.45 36.70
CA SER A 728 1.14 -38.52 37.72
C SER A 728 2.26 -37.77 38.44
N ASP A 729 1.92 -36.59 38.93
CA ASP A 729 2.79 -35.73 39.74
C ASP A 729 4.11 -35.35 39.02
N VAL A 730 4.07 -35.05 37.71
CA VAL A 730 5.23 -34.58 36.93
C VAL A 730 5.47 -33.13 37.29
N SER A 731 6.64 -32.84 37.86
CA SER A 731 7.02 -31.48 38.29
C SER A 731 8.17 -30.99 37.44
N LEU A 732 7.91 -29.89 36.74
CA LEU A 732 8.86 -29.22 35.87
C LEU A 732 9.13 -27.82 36.41
N SER A 733 10.40 -27.45 36.45
CA SER A 733 10.85 -26.06 36.60
C SER A 733 10.76 -25.36 35.23
N SER A 734 10.95 -24.04 35.18
CA SER A 734 11.10 -23.31 33.91
C SER A 734 12.12 -23.97 32.98
N SER A 735 11.73 -24.12 31.70
CA SER A 735 12.47 -24.79 30.61
C SER A 735 12.93 -26.22 30.94
N GLU A 736 12.33 -26.85 31.95
CA GLU A 736 12.59 -28.25 32.28
C GLU A 736 11.68 -29.13 31.44
N THR A 737 12.26 -30.08 30.72
CA THR A 737 11.52 -31.04 29.91
C THR A 737 11.35 -32.38 30.61
N PHE A 738 10.20 -33.00 30.39
CA PHE A 738 9.92 -34.38 30.78
C PHE A 738 9.50 -35.18 29.55
N SER A 739 10.34 -36.11 29.14
CA SER A 739 10.00 -37.06 28.09
C SER A 739 9.51 -38.38 28.67
N GLY A 740 8.45 -38.92 28.07
CA GLY A 740 7.84 -40.18 28.47
C GLY A 740 7.44 -41.02 27.27
N THR A 741 6.93 -42.21 27.57
CA THR A 741 6.41 -43.12 26.54
C THR A 741 5.13 -43.76 27.04
N PHE A 742 4.07 -43.67 26.25
CA PHE A 742 2.87 -44.48 26.43
C PHE A 742 2.81 -45.60 25.41
N THR A 743 2.09 -46.68 25.74
CA THR A 743 1.91 -47.82 24.85
C THR A 743 0.47 -48.30 24.93
N TYR A 744 -0.16 -48.48 23.77
CA TYR A 744 -1.51 -49.03 23.62
C TYR A 744 -1.47 -50.24 22.69
N THR A 745 -1.98 -51.40 23.13
CA THR A 745 -2.13 -52.56 22.25
C THR A 745 -3.45 -52.47 21.50
N THR A 746 -3.42 -52.38 20.17
CA THR A 746 -4.65 -52.32 19.36
C THR A 746 -5.49 -53.59 19.49
N GLU A 747 -6.80 -53.45 19.52
CA GLU A 747 -7.77 -54.55 19.63
C GLU A 747 -8.53 -54.78 18.31
N ASP A 748 -9.12 -55.98 18.16
CA ASP A 748 -10.01 -56.28 17.03
C ASP A 748 -11.15 -55.23 16.96
N GLY A 749 -11.18 -54.41 15.90
CA GLY A 749 -12.16 -53.35 15.70
C GLY A 749 -11.62 -51.92 15.84
N ASP A 750 -10.32 -51.75 16.07
CA ASP A 750 -9.61 -50.47 16.05
C ASP A 750 -9.27 -50.03 14.60
N SER A 751 -9.45 -50.90 13.59
CA SER A 751 -9.37 -50.54 12.16
C SER A 751 -10.58 -49.68 11.71
N PRO A 752 -10.40 -48.63 10.88
CA PRO A 752 -9.18 -48.30 10.12
C PRO A 752 -8.16 -47.44 10.87
N GLY A 753 -8.45 -46.96 12.08
CA GLY A 753 -7.53 -46.13 12.84
C GLY A 753 -8.09 -45.71 14.19
N ILE A 754 -7.19 -45.22 15.05
CA ILE A 754 -7.47 -44.70 16.38
C ILE A 754 -6.86 -43.30 16.51
N VAL A 755 -7.45 -42.44 17.34
CA VAL A 755 -6.83 -41.15 17.71
C VAL A 755 -6.13 -41.31 19.04
N VAL A 756 -4.81 -41.06 19.07
CA VAL A 756 -4.03 -41.04 20.31
C VAL A 756 -3.80 -39.59 20.75
N GLU A 757 -3.99 -39.31 22.03
CA GLU A 757 -3.88 -37.96 22.60
C GLU A 757 -3.03 -38.02 23.89
N VAL A 758 -2.08 -37.09 24.00
CA VAL A 758 -1.34 -36.81 25.23
C VAL A 758 -1.72 -35.40 25.70
N ALA A 759 -2.18 -35.27 26.95
CA ALA A 759 -2.68 -34.00 27.47
C ALA A 759 -2.14 -33.69 28.88
N THR A 760 -1.94 -32.41 29.16
CA THR A 760 -1.66 -31.82 30.48
C THR A 760 -2.90 -31.07 30.97
N ASP A 761 -2.80 -30.28 32.05
CA ASP A 761 -3.90 -29.38 32.44
C ASP A 761 -3.95 -28.13 31.52
N ASP A 762 -2.86 -27.81 30.81
CA ASP A 762 -2.70 -26.59 29.99
C ASP A 762 -2.86 -26.85 28.48
N ASP A 763 -2.34 -27.97 27.97
CA ASP A 763 -2.23 -28.25 26.54
C ASP A 763 -2.48 -29.74 26.20
N ALA A 764 -2.71 -30.05 24.91
CA ALA A 764 -2.87 -31.41 24.41
C ALA A 764 -2.40 -31.57 22.95
N ALA A 765 -1.68 -32.66 22.68
CA ALA A 765 -1.31 -33.07 21.33
C ALA A 765 -2.01 -34.38 20.94
N GLU A 766 -2.58 -34.39 19.74
CA GLU A 766 -3.22 -35.57 19.15
C GLU A 766 -2.57 -36.01 17.82
N ARG A 767 -2.63 -37.30 17.55
CA ARG A 767 -2.21 -37.92 16.29
C ARG A 767 -3.18 -39.04 15.89
N GLU A 768 -3.44 -39.18 14.61
CA GLU A 768 -4.18 -40.32 14.07
C GLU A 768 -3.22 -41.47 13.77
N VAL A 769 -3.54 -42.66 14.26
CA VAL A 769 -2.79 -43.89 13.99
C VAL A 769 -3.63 -44.77 13.09
N THR A 770 -3.11 -45.11 11.91
CA THR A 770 -3.73 -46.08 11.02
C THR A 770 -3.60 -47.47 11.62
N VAL A 771 -4.71 -48.20 11.73
CA VAL A 771 -4.72 -49.58 12.21
C VAL A 771 -5.13 -50.51 11.07
N GLU A 772 -4.13 -51.17 10.51
CA GLU A 772 -4.30 -52.16 9.44
C GLU A 772 -4.82 -53.47 9.99
N GLU A 773 -5.65 -54.16 9.21
CA GLU A 773 -5.96 -55.55 9.54
C GLU A 773 -4.68 -56.38 9.44
N SER A 774 -4.40 -57.20 10.46
CA SER A 774 -3.19 -58.05 10.49
C SER A 774 -2.96 -58.88 9.22
N ASP A 775 -1.95 -58.48 8.44
CA ASP A 775 -1.44 -59.21 7.27
C ASP A 775 0.02 -59.63 7.48
N ASP A 776 0.29 -60.92 7.25
CA ASP A 776 1.60 -61.55 7.49
C ASP A 776 2.68 -61.07 6.48
N GLY A 777 3.34 -59.93 6.77
CA GLY A 777 4.77 -59.58 6.53
C GLY A 777 5.32 -59.32 5.12
N ASP A 778 6.22 -58.32 4.98
CA ASP A 778 7.65 -58.40 4.55
C ASP A 778 8.26 -56.98 4.41
N ASP A 779 9.53 -56.84 4.82
CA ASP A 779 10.42 -55.67 5.00
C ASP A 779 10.50 -54.59 3.87
N GLY A 780 10.64 -53.29 4.23
CA GLY A 780 10.94 -52.15 3.34
C GLY A 780 12.42 -51.71 3.34
N ASP A 781 12.93 -51.38 2.15
CA ASP A 781 14.27 -50.87 1.79
C ASP A 781 14.23 -49.32 1.65
N ASP A 782 15.38 -48.63 1.76
CA ASP A 782 15.58 -47.23 1.33
C ASP A 782 15.23 -47.10 -0.18
N GLU A 783 14.26 -46.27 -0.57
CA GLU A 783 13.96 -45.96 -1.98
C GLU A 783 14.66 -44.65 -2.40
N PRO A 784 15.15 -44.52 -3.65
CA PRO A 784 15.71 -43.29 -4.20
C PRO A 784 14.63 -42.31 -4.65
N VAL A 785 14.91 -41.00 -4.57
CA VAL A 785 14.09 -39.89 -5.11
C VAL A 785 13.58 -40.20 -6.52
N ASP A 786 12.27 -40.06 -6.73
CA ASP A 786 11.65 -40.28 -8.04
C ASP A 786 12.06 -39.15 -9.02
N VAL A 787 12.81 -39.50 -10.06
CA VAL A 787 13.19 -38.58 -11.14
C VAL A 787 12.86 -39.17 -12.49
N ALA A 788 12.15 -38.42 -13.33
CA ALA A 788 11.84 -38.78 -14.71
C ALA A 788 12.64 -37.94 -15.70
N LEU A 789 13.02 -38.55 -16.83
CA LEU A 789 13.64 -37.89 -17.97
C LEU A 789 12.99 -38.37 -19.26
N ASP A 790 12.34 -37.46 -19.98
CA ASP A 790 11.81 -37.71 -21.33
C ASP A 790 12.67 -37.02 -22.41
N ALA A 791 12.76 -37.65 -23.58
CA ALA A 791 13.47 -37.11 -24.74
C ALA A 791 12.57 -37.15 -25.98
N ASP A 792 12.22 -36.00 -26.54
CA ASP A 792 11.35 -35.90 -27.73
C ASP A 792 12.07 -35.24 -28.93
N PRO A 793 12.30 -35.94 -30.05
CA PRO A 793 12.03 -37.36 -30.26
C PRO A 793 13.08 -38.24 -29.57
N ALA A 794 12.66 -39.39 -29.06
CA ALA A 794 13.55 -40.40 -28.47
C ALA A 794 14.30 -41.21 -29.55
N THR A 795 14.85 -40.56 -30.58
CA THR A 795 15.51 -41.24 -31.72
C THR A 795 17.03 -41.10 -31.66
N GLU A 796 17.76 -42.13 -32.09
CA GLU A 796 19.23 -42.13 -32.05
C GLU A 796 19.87 -41.05 -32.94
N GLU A 797 20.94 -40.41 -32.44
CA GLU A 797 21.71 -39.38 -33.14
C GLU A 797 20.89 -38.17 -33.67
N THR A 798 19.70 -37.91 -33.11
CA THR A 798 18.85 -36.74 -33.44
C THR A 798 18.95 -35.64 -32.39
N THR A 799 18.66 -34.40 -32.80
CA THR A 799 18.43 -33.28 -31.89
C THR A 799 17.02 -33.41 -31.31
N SER A 800 16.92 -33.31 -29.99
CA SER A 800 15.72 -33.60 -29.20
C SER A 800 15.58 -32.60 -28.06
N PHE A 801 14.35 -32.45 -27.59
CA PHE A 801 13.97 -31.71 -26.40
C PHE A 801 13.96 -32.66 -25.21
N HIS A 802 14.66 -32.32 -24.13
CA HIS A 802 14.74 -33.15 -22.94
C HIS A 802 14.02 -32.48 -21.78
N THR A 803 13.16 -33.22 -21.09
CA THR A 803 12.43 -32.75 -19.91
C THR A 803 12.77 -33.63 -18.72
N TRP A 804 13.35 -33.03 -17.69
CA TRP A 804 13.53 -33.63 -16.38
C TRP A 804 12.38 -33.22 -15.47
N THR A 805 11.85 -34.15 -14.70
CA THR A 805 10.80 -33.87 -13.70
C THR A 805 11.16 -34.57 -12.38
N LEU A 806 11.22 -33.79 -11.31
CA LEU A 806 11.23 -34.23 -9.93
C LEU A 806 9.88 -33.83 -9.36
N PRO A 807 8.93 -34.75 -9.16
CA PRO A 807 7.55 -34.42 -8.81
C PRO A 807 7.41 -33.87 -7.40
N ASP A 808 8.27 -34.29 -6.47
CA ASP A 808 8.26 -33.82 -5.08
C ASP A 808 9.66 -33.92 -4.43
N PRO A 809 10.63 -33.09 -4.86
CA PRO A 809 11.97 -33.06 -4.26
C PRO A 809 12.00 -32.48 -2.84
N ALA A 810 10.95 -31.78 -2.39
CA ALA A 810 10.88 -31.15 -1.06
C ALA A 810 10.93 -32.16 0.09
N ASP A 811 10.47 -33.41 -0.14
CA ASP A 811 10.57 -34.52 0.82
C ASP A 811 12.03 -34.84 1.23
N GLU A 812 13.00 -34.56 0.35
CA GLU A 812 14.41 -34.91 0.55
C GLU A 812 15.38 -33.71 0.43
N PHE A 813 14.90 -32.51 0.10
CA PHE A 813 15.67 -31.29 -0.06
C PHE A 813 14.98 -30.11 0.63
N ASP A 814 15.69 -29.44 1.53
CA ASP A 814 15.17 -28.33 2.34
C ASP A 814 15.95 -27.03 2.02
N GLY A 815 15.24 -25.99 1.59
CA GLY A 815 15.79 -24.66 1.31
C GLY A 815 15.94 -24.30 -0.18
N GLU A 816 16.77 -23.30 -0.47
CA GLU A 816 16.94 -22.72 -1.80
C GLU A 816 17.92 -23.49 -2.70
N VAL A 817 17.69 -23.46 -4.03
CA VAL A 817 18.59 -24.04 -5.04
C VAL A 817 19.36 -22.95 -5.80
N ASP A 818 20.68 -22.89 -5.62
CA ASP A 818 21.53 -21.97 -6.39
C ASP A 818 21.80 -22.49 -7.82
N THR A 819 22.04 -23.80 -7.94
CA THR A 819 22.51 -24.41 -9.19
C THR A 819 21.91 -25.79 -9.42
N ILE A 820 21.59 -26.09 -10.68
CA ILE A 820 21.12 -27.41 -11.12
C ILE A 820 22.11 -28.01 -12.11
N THR A 821 22.61 -29.22 -11.85
CA THR A 821 23.55 -29.92 -12.74
C THR A 821 22.93 -31.16 -13.35
N VAL A 822 22.91 -31.25 -14.68
CA VAL A 822 22.50 -32.45 -15.42
C VAL A 822 23.72 -33.16 -16.03
N ASP A 823 23.84 -34.48 -15.84
CA ASP A 823 24.89 -35.31 -16.43
C ASP A 823 24.31 -36.47 -17.24
N TYR A 824 24.58 -36.45 -18.55
CA TYR A 824 24.10 -37.43 -19.51
C TYR A 824 25.15 -38.50 -19.84
N PRO A 825 24.73 -39.69 -20.29
CA PRO A 825 25.65 -40.74 -20.73
C PRO A 825 26.54 -40.30 -21.90
N GLY A 826 27.73 -40.89 -21.97
CA GLY A 826 28.67 -40.63 -23.04
C GLY A 826 28.11 -41.01 -24.43
N GLY A 827 27.86 -39.99 -25.26
CA GLY A 827 27.19 -40.14 -26.56
C GLY A 827 26.18 -39.01 -26.79
N THR A 828 25.60 -38.48 -25.72
CA THR A 828 24.77 -37.28 -25.69
C THR A 828 25.64 -36.04 -25.88
N SER A 829 25.14 -35.00 -26.56
CA SER A 829 25.87 -33.75 -26.75
C SER A 829 24.98 -32.51 -26.65
N MET A 830 25.42 -31.55 -25.84
CA MET A 830 24.89 -30.20 -25.68
C MET A 830 25.76 -29.15 -26.38
N ASP A 831 26.59 -29.56 -27.34
CA ASP A 831 27.57 -28.66 -27.99
C ASP A 831 26.87 -27.51 -28.74
N GLY A 832 26.97 -26.29 -28.19
CA GLY A 832 26.51 -25.06 -28.83
C GLY A 832 25.14 -24.57 -28.37
N LEU A 833 24.63 -25.10 -27.25
CA LEU A 833 23.48 -24.55 -26.53
C LEU A 833 23.90 -23.35 -25.67
N THR A 834 22.94 -22.49 -25.38
CA THR A 834 23.07 -21.28 -24.55
C THR A 834 21.93 -21.22 -23.53
N ASP A 835 21.92 -20.20 -22.68
CA ASP A 835 20.82 -19.93 -21.73
C ASP A 835 19.45 -19.81 -22.43
N GLU A 836 19.38 -19.34 -23.68
CA GLU A 836 18.12 -19.29 -24.45
C GLU A 836 17.50 -20.67 -24.76
N ASP A 837 18.26 -21.77 -24.58
CA ASP A 837 17.83 -23.15 -24.88
C ASP A 837 17.43 -23.93 -23.61
N VAL A 838 17.43 -23.31 -22.43
CA VAL A 838 17.15 -23.93 -21.12
C VAL A 838 16.03 -23.17 -20.41
N ALA A 839 15.05 -23.90 -19.87
CA ALA A 839 14.04 -23.35 -18.97
C ALA A 839 13.94 -24.21 -17.70
N VAL A 840 13.86 -23.57 -16.55
CA VAL A 840 13.68 -24.23 -15.25
C VAL A 840 12.31 -23.81 -14.71
N PHE A 841 11.54 -24.76 -14.19
CA PHE A 841 10.26 -24.51 -13.54
C PHE A 841 10.28 -25.11 -12.14
N MET A 842 9.68 -24.42 -11.17
CA MET A 842 9.69 -24.83 -9.76
C MET A 842 8.40 -24.42 -9.06
N ASP A 843 7.84 -25.31 -8.26
CA ASP A 843 6.81 -25.00 -7.26
C ASP A 843 7.53 -24.51 -5.99
N ARG A 844 7.25 -23.26 -5.65
CA ARG A 844 8.02 -22.48 -4.66
C ARG A 844 7.24 -22.21 -3.39
N ASP A 845 5.93 -22.42 -3.41
CA ASP A 845 5.03 -22.14 -2.30
C ASP A 845 4.19 -23.37 -1.90
N GLY A 846 4.42 -24.52 -2.56
CA GLY A 846 3.74 -25.77 -2.30
C GLY A 846 2.28 -25.75 -2.74
N ASP A 847 1.89 -24.78 -3.59
CA ASP A 847 0.51 -24.62 -4.06
C ASP A 847 0.16 -25.53 -5.25
N GLY A 848 1.16 -26.27 -5.76
CA GLY A 848 1.06 -27.19 -6.88
C GLY A 848 1.23 -26.52 -8.25
N THR A 849 1.55 -25.24 -8.31
CA THR A 849 1.86 -24.51 -9.54
C THR A 849 3.35 -24.26 -9.70
N VAL A 850 3.86 -24.40 -10.92
CA VAL A 850 5.29 -24.21 -11.21
C VAL A 850 5.53 -22.90 -11.95
N ASP A 851 6.48 -22.11 -11.46
CA ASP A 851 6.92 -20.84 -12.05
C ASP A 851 8.21 -21.00 -12.85
N GLU A 852 8.35 -20.26 -13.96
CA GLU A 852 9.56 -20.27 -14.78
C GLU A 852 10.69 -19.43 -14.13
N ILE A 853 11.83 -20.06 -13.86
CA ILE A 853 13.04 -19.46 -13.30
C ILE A 853 14.07 -19.22 -14.40
N SER A 854 14.55 -17.98 -14.48
CA SER A 854 15.58 -17.60 -15.43
C SER A 854 16.96 -18.13 -15.01
N VAL A 855 17.78 -18.54 -15.99
CA VAL A 855 19.17 -18.97 -15.76
C VAL A 855 20.16 -17.87 -16.19
N ASN A 856 21.25 -17.71 -15.44
CA ASN A 856 22.35 -16.81 -15.77
C ASN A 856 23.04 -17.22 -17.09
N SER A 857 23.48 -16.22 -17.87
CA SER A 857 23.98 -16.45 -19.24
C SER A 857 25.28 -17.28 -19.29
N ASP A 858 25.23 -18.44 -19.95
CA ASP A 858 26.33 -19.39 -20.11
C ASP A 858 26.35 -20.09 -21.50
N GLU A 859 27.50 -20.64 -21.90
CA GLU A 859 27.64 -21.50 -23.10
C GLU A 859 27.82 -22.97 -22.67
N TYR A 860 26.90 -23.85 -23.07
CA TYR A 860 26.93 -25.28 -22.71
C TYR A 860 27.62 -26.14 -23.79
N ALA A 861 28.34 -27.17 -23.36
CA ALA A 861 29.04 -28.11 -24.25
C ALA A 861 29.34 -29.45 -23.56
N GLY A 862 29.48 -30.52 -24.34
CA GLY A 862 29.72 -31.86 -23.82
C GLY A 862 28.44 -32.58 -23.44
N SER A 863 28.49 -33.44 -22.42
CA SER A 863 27.34 -34.24 -21.94
C SER A 863 26.91 -33.86 -20.52
N THR A 864 27.46 -32.78 -19.96
CA THR A 864 27.19 -32.33 -18.60
C THR A 864 27.04 -30.81 -18.65
N ALA A 865 26.03 -30.25 -17.99
CA ALA A 865 25.83 -28.81 -17.86
C ALA A 865 25.39 -28.47 -16.43
N THR A 866 25.84 -27.31 -15.94
CA THR A 866 25.37 -26.72 -14.68
C THR A 866 24.66 -25.43 -15.04
N PHE A 867 23.41 -25.31 -14.62
CA PHE A 867 22.55 -24.14 -14.77
C PHE A 867 22.63 -23.34 -13.47
N ASP A 868 23.04 -22.08 -13.59
CA ASP A 868 23.15 -21.12 -12.48
C ASP A 868 21.87 -20.27 -12.51
N LEU A 869 21.06 -20.30 -11.45
CA LEU A 869 19.76 -19.61 -11.44
C LEU A 869 19.94 -18.10 -11.20
N ASP A 870 19.20 -17.24 -11.91
CA ASP A 870 19.23 -15.78 -11.69
C ASP A 870 18.51 -15.48 -10.38
N GLY A 871 19.25 -15.27 -9.28
CA GLY A 871 18.75 -15.04 -7.91
C GLY A 871 17.97 -13.74 -7.69
N ARG A 872 17.06 -13.41 -8.62
CA ARG A 872 16.08 -12.33 -8.57
C ARG A 872 14.69 -12.80 -8.13
N PHE A 873 14.53 -14.12 -7.99
CA PHE A 873 13.31 -14.78 -7.55
C PHE A 873 13.68 -15.76 -6.43
N ASP A 874 12.75 -16.01 -5.51
CA ASP A 874 12.83 -17.12 -4.55
C ASP A 874 13.06 -18.44 -5.32
N THR A 875 14.05 -19.23 -4.88
CA THR A 875 14.41 -20.53 -5.45
C THR A 875 14.21 -21.68 -4.47
N SER A 876 13.33 -21.48 -3.48
CA SER A 876 12.86 -22.50 -2.55
C SER A 876 12.13 -23.61 -3.27
N VAL A 877 12.39 -24.84 -2.84
CA VAL A 877 11.79 -26.04 -3.41
C VAL A 877 10.73 -26.56 -2.46
N GLU A 878 9.47 -26.22 -2.74
CA GLU A 878 8.31 -26.64 -1.93
C GLU A 878 7.44 -27.69 -2.65
N GLY A 879 7.74 -27.97 -3.92
CA GLY A 879 7.06 -28.97 -4.74
C GLY A 879 7.83 -29.32 -6.02
N GLU A 880 7.12 -29.58 -7.14
CA GLU A 880 7.71 -30.06 -8.39
C GLU A 880 8.86 -29.17 -8.92
N VAL A 881 9.98 -29.78 -9.31
CA VAL A 881 11.06 -29.15 -10.09
C VAL A 881 11.13 -29.78 -11.47
N ARG A 882 11.06 -28.95 -12.51
CA ARG A 882 11.10 -29.38 -13.92
C ARG A 882 12.13 -28.60 -14.72
N VAL A 883 13.02 -29.32 -15.43
CA VAL A 883 14.08 -28.71 -16.26
C VAL A 883 13.92 -29.13 -17.71
N GLU A 884 13.78 -28.14 -18.58
CA GLU A 884 13.62 -28.31 -20.02
C GLU A 884 14.88 -27.87 -20.76
N VAL A 885 15.41 -28.72 -21.64
CA VAL A 885 16.59 -28.41 -22.46
C VAL A 885 16.32 -28.72 -23.93
N ASP A 886 16.23 -27.68 -24.76
CA ASP A 886 16.10 -27.82 -26.21
C ASP A 886 17.47 -28.02 -26.86
N GLY A 887 17.52 -28.83 -27.92
CA GLY A 887 18.70 -28.94 -28.76
C GLY A 887 19.72 -30.00 -28.35
N VAL A 888 19.41 -30.85 -27.35
CA VAL A 888 20.26 -31.98 -26.93
C VAL A 888 20.36 -33.01 -28.06
N VAL A 889 21.57 -33.46 -28.40
CA VAL A 889 21.77 -34.52 -29.40
C VAL A 889 21.83 -35.87 -28.72
N ASN A 890 20.90 -36.76 -29.05
CA ASN A 890 20.76 -38.10 -28.48
C ASN A 890 21.94 -39.05 -28.77
N PRO A 891 22.23 -40.00 -27.87
CA PRO A 891 23.20 -41.08 -28.09
C PRO A 891 22.72 -42.11 -29.13
N GLU A 892 23.49 -43.19 -29.36
CA GLU A 892 23.03 -44.34 -30.17
C GLU A 892 21.80 -45.01 -29.50
N ALA A 893 21.01 -45.82 -30.23
CA ALA A 893 19.84 -46.48 -29.64
C ALA A 893 20.20 -47.41 -28.45
N GLY A 894 19.49 -47.26 -27.34
CA GLY A 894 19.75 -47.98 -26.09
C GLY A 894 18.96 -47.44 -24.91
N GLU A 895 19.05 -48.18 -23.79
CA GLU A 895 18.58 -47.74 -22.47
C GLU A 895 19.77 -47.11 -21.73
N TYR A 896 19.54 -45.95 -21.13
CA TYR A 896 20.56 -45.13 -20.48
C TYR A 896 20.08 -44.63 -19.12
N GLU A 897 21.04 -44.27 -18.27
CA GLU A 897 20.84 -43.61 -16.99
C GLU A 897 21.54 -42.25 -17.06
N ALA A 898 20.88 -41.20 -16.59
CA ALA A 898 21.39 -39.84 -16.49
C ALA A 898 21.09 -39.30 -15.09
N THR A 899 21.86 -38.32 -14.62
CA THR A 899 21.72 -37.80 -13.25
C THR A 899 21.38 -36.32 -13.26
N ILE A 900 20.61 -35.89 -12.27
CA ILE A 900 20.36 -34.48 -11.96
C ILE A 900 20.75 -34.20 -10.50
N GLU A 901 21.41 -33.07 -10.26
CA GLU A 901 21.85 -32.62 -8.94
C GLU A 901 21.29 -31.21 -8.69
N LEU A 902 20.64 -31.00 -7.54
CA LEU A 902 20.21 -29.70 -7.02
C LEU A 902 21.19 -29.31 -5.91
N ALA A 903 21.73 -28.10 -5.98
CA ALA A 903 22.68 -27.61 -4.98
C ALA A 903 22.44 -26.14 -4.66
N GLY A 904 22.19 -25.87 -3.37
CA GLY A 904 22.12 -24.54 -2.78
C GLY A 904 22.36 -24.66 -1.28
N ASP A 905 21.31 -24.46 -0.48
CA ASP A 905 21.37 -24.61 0.98
C ASP A 905 21.49 -26.07 1.42
N ASP A 906 20.83 -26.98 0.71
CA ASP A 906 21.04 -28.43 0.80
C ASP A 906 21.52 -29.02 -0.54
N PHE A 907 21.63 -30.35 -0.61
CA PHE A 907 22.08 -31.08 -1.78
C PHE A 907 21.23 -32.33 -2.02
N LEU A 908 20.59 -32.39 -3.20
CA LEU A 908 19.84 -33.55 -3.69
C LEU A 908 20.44 -34.07 -4.99
N ALA A 909 20.43 -35.39 -5.16
CA ALA A 909 20.82 -36.02 -6.42
C ALA A 909 19.87 -37.16 -6.77
N GLY A 910 19.42 -37.20 -8.02
CA GLY A 910 18.54 -38.25 -8.53
C GLY A 910 19.04 -38.84 -9.85
N ASP A 911 18.66 -40.09 -10.10
CA ASP A 911 19.00 -40.85 -11.31
C ASP A 911 17.72 -41.11 -12.12
N ALA A 912 17.74 -40.86 -13.43
CA ALA A 912 16.62 -41.14 -14.33
C ALA A 912 17.02 -42.09 -15.46
N GLU A 913 16.21 -43.13 -15.70
CA GLU A 913 16.35 -44.00 -16.87
C GLU A 913 15.58 -43.43 -18.08
N PHE A 914 16.22 -43.37 -19.25
CA PHE A 914 15.58 -42.97 -20.51
C PHE A 914 16.00 -43.87 -21.68
N VAL A 915 15.13 -44.00 -22.68
CA VAL A 915 15.30 -44.94 -23.81
C VAL A 915 15.38 -44.20 -25.13
N ILE A 916 16.40 -44.52 -25.93
CA ILE A 916 16.57 -44.01 -27.30
C ILE A 916 16.36 -45.13 -28.31
N GLU A 917 15.48 -44.89 -29.27
CA GLU A 917 15.05 -45.84 -30.28
C GLU A 917 15.91 -45.80 -31.55
N SER A 918 16.00 -46.96 -32.22
CA SER A 918 16.71 -47.08 -33.49
C SER A 918 15.89 -46.51 -34.64
N ASP A 919 16.54 -45.79 -35.56
CA ASP A 919 15.91 -45.01 -36.64
C ASP A 919 15.36 -45.91 -37.79
N GLY A 920 14.37 -46.77 -37.51
CA GLY A 920 13.99 -47.90 -38.37
C GLY A 920 12.51 -48.31 -38.44
N ASP A 921 11.77 -47.63 -39.33
CA ASP A 921 10.54 -48.04 -40.06
C ASP A 921 9.39 -48.68 -39.25
N ASP A 922 8.41 -47.82 -38.93
CA ASP A 922 6.97 -48.07 -38.80
C ASP A 922 6.41 -49.01 -39.88
N ASP A 923 5.61 -50.00 -39.45
CA ASP A 923 4.70 -50.78 -40.30
C ASP A 923 3.61 -51.43 -39.41
N GLY A 924 2.69 -50.62 -38.88
CA GLY A 924 1.46 -51.15 -38.27
C GLY A 924 0.42 -50.10 -37.91
N GLU A 925 -0.53 -49.82 -38.82
CA GLU A 925 -1.84 -49.25 -38.45
C GLU A 925 -2.53 -50.23 -37.44
N GLU A 926 -2.32 -50.02 -36.14
CA GLU A 926 -3.22 -50.48 -35.08
C GLU A 926 -4.48 -49.59 -35.16
N GLU A 927 -5.69 -50.16 -35.06
CA GLU A 927 -6.88 -49.31 -35.05
C GLU A 927 -6.95 -48.61 -33.71
N THR A 928 -6.82 -47.28 -33.72
CA THR A 928 -6.80 -46.53 -32.48
C THR A 928 -8.16 -46.40 -31.85
N THR A 929 -8.17 -46.59 -30.55
CA THR A 929 -9.34 -46.48 -29.69
C THR A 929 -9.42 -45.06 -29.15
N ALA A 930 -10.62 -44.66 -28.73
CA ALA A 930 -10.78 -43.36 -28.09
C ALA A 930 -10.82 -43.62 -26.58
N PRO A 931 -10.31 -42.68 -25.77
CA PRO A 931 -10.20 -42.88 -24.34
C PRO A 931 -11.59 -42.96 -23.70
N THR A 932 -11.66 -43.57 -22.53
CA THR A 932 -12.88 -43.78 -21.76
C THR A 932 -12.76 -43.15 -20.38
N ILE A 933 -13.85 -42.53 -19.91
CA ILE A 933 -13.96 -42.01 -18.54
C ILE A 933 -14.61 -43.12 -17.71
N GLU A 934 -13.83 -43.72 -16.80
CA GLU A 934 -14.24 -44.82 -15.94
C GLU A 934 -14.76 -44.31 -14.58
N GLN A 935 -14.24 -43.18 -14.10
CA GLN A 935 -14.71 -42.46 -12.91
C GLN A 935 -14.78 -40.95 -13.18
N PHE A 936 -15.85 -40.33 -12.68
CA PHE A 936 -16.11 -38.89 -12.75
C PHE A 936 -17.03 -38.55 -11.59
N ASP A 937 -16.48 -38.44 -10.39
CA ASP A 937 -17.22 -38.21 -9.14
C ASP A 937 -16.99 -36.77 -8.66
N VAL A 938 -18.07 -35.99 -8.66
CA VAL A 938 -18.02 -34.57 -8.34
C VAL A 938 -18.60 -34.31 -6.95
N SER A 939 -17.82 -33.66 -6.10
CA SER A 939 -18.27 -33.06 -4.84
C SER A 939 -18.17 -31.54 -4.84
N THR A 940 -18.91 -30.91 -3.95
CA THR A 940 -18.92 -29.45 -3.82
C THR A 940 -18.79 -29.05 -2.36
N ARG A 941 -18.01 -28.01 -2.10
CA ARG A 941 -17.93 -27.38 -0.78
C ARG A 941 -17.92 -25.86 -0.92
N SER A 942 -18.44 -25.18 0.11
CA SER A 942 -18.49 -23.72 0.16
C SER A 942 -17.96 -23.23 1.50
N SER A 943 -16.80 -22.59 1.48
CA SER A 943 -16.16 -21.88 2.60
C SER A 943 -15.82 -20.46 2.15
N GLY A 944 -16.17 -19.46 2.96
CA GLY A 944 -15.98 -18.05 2.60
C GLY A 944 -16.71 -17.65 1.31
N PRO A 945 -16.13 -16.76 0.47
CA PRO A 945 -16.75 -16.27 -0.76
C PRO A 945 -16.67 -17.25 -1.95
N TRP A 946 -16.10 -18.44 -1.75
CA TRP A 946 -15.79 -19.38 -2.83
C TRP A 946 -16.75 -20.58 -2.86
N PHE A 947 -17.22 -20.90 -4.07
CA PHE A 947 -17.86 -22.17 -4.40
C PHE A 947 -16.81 -23.08 -5.05
N ARG A 948 -16.48 -24.18 -4.37
CA ARG A 948 -15.45 -25.14 -4.77
C ARG A 948 -16.07 -26.45 -5.22
N VAL A 949 -15.43 -27.06 -6.20
CA VAL A 949 -15.81 -28.32 -6.84
C VAL A 949 -14.59 -29.20 -6.91
N ASP A 950 -14.66 -30.34 -6.26
CA ASP A 950 -13.63 -31.37 -6.30
C ASP A 950 -14.11 -32.46 -7.27
N ASN A 951 -13.23 -32.89 -8.18
CA ASN A 951 -13.54 -33.88 -9.20
C ASN A 951 -12.53 -35.04 -9.18
N ASP A 952 -12.92 -36.16 -8.59
CA ASP A 952 -12.18 -37.43 -8.66
C ASP A 952 -12.45 -38.11 -10.00
N TRP A 953 -11.39 -38.39 -10.76
CA TRP A 953 -11.50 -38.99 -12.08
C TRP A 953 -10.58 -40.19 -12.28
N ALA A 954 -11.01 -41.10 -13.15
CA ALA A 954 -10.21 -42.19 -13.66
C ALA A 954 -10.55 -42.42 -15.14
N VAL A 955 -9.52 -42.58 -15.97
CA VAL A 955 -9.61 -42.71 -17.42
C VAL A 955 -8.80 -43.90 -17.91
N ALA A 956 -9.17 -44.45 -19.06
CA ALA A 956 -8.47 -45.57 -19.68
C ALA A 956 -8.49 -45.49 -21.21
N ASP A 957 -7.42 -45.94 -21.85
CA ASP A 957 -7.39 -46.22 -23.29
C ASP A 957 -6.91 -47.66 -23.55
N ASP A 958 -7.59 -48.35 -24.48
CA ASP A 958 -7.33 -49.76 -24.81
C ASP A 958 -6.00 -49.94 -25.59
N ASP A 959 -5.47 -48.88 -26.22
CA ASP A 959 -4.23 -48.88 -27.01
C ASP A 959 -3.08 -48.06 -26.40
N GLY A 960 -3.29 -47.47 -25.22
CA GLY A 960 -2.21 -47.03 -24.33
C GLY A 960 -1.61 -45.66 -24.58
N ASN A 961 -2.35 -44.79 -25.23
CA ASN A 961 -1.84 -43.53 -25.76
C ASN A 961 -2.57 -42.30 -25.20
N LEU A 962 -3.07 -42.38 -23.95
CA LEU A 962 -3.65 -41.23 -23.22
C LEU A 962 -2.74 -40.00 -23.31
N ASP A 963 -3.34 -38.80 -23.26
CA ASP A 963 -2.65 -37.52 -23.46
C ASP A 963 -3.05 -36.47 -22.43
N THR A 964 -4.32 -36.06 -22.37
CA THR A 964 -4.76 -35.07 -21.38
C THR A 964 -6.10 -35.38 -20.77
N VAL A 965 -6.30 -34.95 -19.53
CA VAL A 965 -7.59 -34.83 -18.86
C VAL A 965 -7.83 -33.37 -18.54
N VAL A 966 -8.94 -32.80 -19.01
CA VAL A 966 -9.35 -31.42 -18.75
C VAL A 966 -10.70 -31.42 -18.04
N THR A 967 -10.78 -30.77 -16.88
CA THR A 967 -12.06 -30.52 -16.18
C THR A 967 -12.38 -29.03 -16.18
N GLU A 968 -13.54 -28.65 -16.71
CA GLU A 968 -14.05 -27.29 -16.79
C GLU A 968 -15.24 -27.09 -15.83
N LEU A 969 -15.23 -26.00 -15.06
CA LEU A 969 -16.39 -25.52 -14.30
C LEU A 969 -17.15 -24.49 -15.14
N LEU A 970 -18.48 -24.61 -15.22
CA LEU A 970 -19.31 -23.78 -16.08
C LEU A 970 -20.45 -23.08 -15.33
N ASP A 971 -20.72 -21.84 -15.75
CA ASP A 971 -21.93 -21.07 -15.43
C ASP A 971 -22.69 -20.70 -16.71
N GLY A 972 -23.90 -21.23 -16.86
CA GLY A 972 -24.77 -20.94 -18.01
C GLY A 972 -24.16 -21.35 -19.35
N GLY A 973 -23.20 -22.30 -19.33
CA GLY A 973 -22.45 -22.80 -20.48
C GLY A 973 -21.18 -21.99 -20.83
N SER A 974 -20.76 -21.04 -19.99
CA SER A 974 -19.45 -20.37 -20.10
C SER A 974 -18.49 -21.01 -19.10
N VAL A 975 -17.26 -21.30 -19.52
CA VAL A 975 -16.22 -21.81 -18.61
C VAL A 975 -15.80 -20.67 -17.68
N VAL A 976 -15.87 -20.92 -16.38
CA VAL A 976 -15.47 -19.97 -15.33
C VAL A 976 -14.16 -20.36 -14.65
N GLU A 977 -13.78 -21.64 -14.73
CA GLU A 977 -12.51 -22.19 -14.22
C GLU A 977 -12.18 -23.49 -14.97
N SER A 978 -10.90 -23.87 -15.10
CA SER A 978 -10.50 -25.13 -15.73
C SER A 978 -9.17 -25.67 -15.20
N ALA A 979 -9.08 -26.98 -14.99
CA ALA A 979 -7.88 -27.69 -14.58
C ALA A 979 -7.51 -28.76 -15.62
N THR A 980 -6.22 -28.95 -15.87
CA THR A 980 -5.69 -29.89 -16.88
C THR A 980 -4.56 -30.74 -16.29
N SER A 981 -4.62 -32.06 -16.49
CA SER A 981 -3.53 -32.98 -16.22
C SER A 981 -3.08 -33.66 -17.50
N SER A 982 -1.77 -33.71 -17.73
CA SER A 982 -1.16 -34.55 -18.76
C SER A 982 -1.07 -35.98 -18.26
N VAL A 983 -1.56 -36.94 -19.04
CA VAL A 983 -1.64 -38.36 -18.68
C VAL A 983 -1.05 -39.20 -19.82
N SER A 984 -0.60 -40.42 -19.52
CA SER A 984 -0.06 -41.33 -20.54
C SER A 984 -0.37 -42.78 -20.20
N GLY A 985 -0.15 -43.69 -21.16
CA GLY A 985 -0.38 -45.12 -20.97
C GLY A 985 -1.84 -45.56 -21.13
N ASP A 986 -2.15 -46.77 -20.63
CA ASP A 986 -3.45 -47.44 -20.80
C ASP A 986 -4.52 -46.94 -19.80
N SER A 987 -4.14 -46.29 -18.71
CA SER A 987 -5.06 -45.77 -17.69
C SER A 987 -4.41 -44.74 -16.77
N ALA A 988 -5.17 -43.78 -16.29
CA ALA A 988 -4.75 -42.78 -15.31
C ALA A 988 -5.90 -42.42 -14.35
N GLU A 989 -5.60 -42.00 -13.14
CA GLU A 989 -6.56 -41.48 -12.16
C GLU A 989 -5.97 -40.26 -11.46
N GLY A 990 -6.83 -39.39 -10.94
CA GLY A 990 -6.43 -38.14 -10.30
C GLY A 990 -7.63 -37.33 -9.83
N GLU A 991 -7.33 -36.18 -9.24
CA GLU A 991 -8.34 -35.25 -8.72
C GLU A 991 -8.09 -33.85 -9.30
N HIS A 992 -9.15 -33.13 -9.69
CA HIS A 992 -9.07 -31.71 -10.01
C HIS A 992 -9.94 -30.92 -9.02
N GLU A 993 -9.37 -29.91 -8.36
CA GLU A 993 -10.15 -28.88 -7.64
C GLU A 993 -10.40 -27.66 -8.54
N LEU A 994 -11.63 -27.17 -8.58
CA LEU A 994 -12.06 -25.98 -9.34
C LEU A 994 -12.82 -25.03 -8.41
N ARG A 995 -12.59 -23.72 -8.51
CA ARG A 995 -13.26 -22.72 -7.65
C ARG A 995 -13.82 -21.53 -8.43
N THR A 996 -14.92 -20.95 -7.95
CA THR A 996 -15.44 -19.68 -8.46
C THR A 996 -16.08 -18.83 -7.34
N ARG A 997 -15.97 -17.50 -7.44
CA ARG A 997 -16.73 -16.56 -6.58
C ARG A 997 -18.18 -16.35 -7.06
N GLY A 998 -18.52 -16.85 -8.26
CA GLY A 998 -19.86 -16.78 -8.88
C GLY A 998 -20.73 -18.02 -8.65
N ASP A 999 -21.90 -18.08 -9.29
CA ASP A 999 -22.67 -19.34 -9.38
C ASP A 999 -21.99 -20.26 -10.42
N ALA A 1000 -22.09 -21.58 -10.25
CA ALA A 1000 -21.75 -22.57 -11.28
C ALA A 1000 -22.84 -23.66 -11.32
N ASP A 1001 -23.17 -24.15 -12.51
CA ASP A 1001 -24.28 -25.10 -12.73
C ASP A 1001 -23.87 -26.41 -13.41
N GLU A 1002 -22.65 -26.52 -13.93
CA GLU A 1002 -22.14 -27.72 -14.61
C GLU A 1002 -20.62 -27.89 -14.46
N VAL A 1003 -20.15 -29.14 -14.33
CA VAL A 1003 -18.75 -29.56 -14.47
C VAL A 1003 -18.65 -30.43 -15.71
N ARG A 1004 -17.66 -30.18 -16.57
CA ARG A 1004 -17.40 -30.96 -17.77
C ARG A 1004 -15.99 -31.51 -17.75
N MET A 1005 -15.84 -32.81 -17.97
CA MET A 1005 -14.54 -33.45 -18.08
C MET A 1005 -14.35 -33.96 -19.51
N THR A 1006 -13.18 -33.71 -20.09
CA THR A 1006 -12.74 -34.21 -21.41
C THR A 1006 -11.41 -34.92 -21.26
N VAL A 1007 -11.29 -36.13 -21.79
CA VAL A 1007 -10.02 -36.86 -21.90
C VAL A 1007 -9.64 -37.01 -23.37
N SER A 1008 -8.37 -36.77 -23.72
CA SER A 1008 -7.79 -36.94 -25.06
C SER A 1008 -6.72 -38.03 -25.07
N ASP A 1009 -6.48 -38.58 -26.27
CA ASP A 1009 -5.29 -39.35 -26.59
C ASP A 1009 -4.35 -38.56 -27.51
N THR A 1010 -3.12 -39.06 -27.67
CA THR A 1010 -2.06 -38.43 -28.49
C THR A 1010 -2.34 -38.47 -29.99
N GLU A 1011 -3.34 -39.23 -30.43
CA GLU A 1011 -3.84 -39.22 -31.81
C GLU A 1011 -5.00 -38.23 -32.04
N GLY A 1012 -5.46 -37.57 -30.97
CA GLY A 1012 -6.50 -36.57 -30.96
C GLY A 1012 -7.93 -37.13 -30.93
N ASN A 1013 -8.14 -38.38 -30.47
CA ASN A 1013 -9.48 -38.84 -30.10
C ASN A 1013 -9.83 -38.35 -28.69
N GLU A 1014 -11.10 -37.99 -28.48
CA GLU A 1014 -11.56 -37.41 -27.21
C GLU A 1014 -12.86 -38.06 -26.74
N THR A 1015 -13.01 -38.17 -25.41
CA THR A 1015 -14.26 -38.49 -24.74
C THR A 1015 -14.58 -37.41 -23.71
N THR A 1016 -15.81 -36.89 -23.74
CA THR A 1016 -16.29 -35.85 -22.83
C THR A 1016 -17.55 -36.32 -22.10
N ASP A 1017 -17.63 -36.06 -20.80
CA ASP A 1017 -18.86 -36.19 -20.00
C ASP A 1017 -19.11 -34.91 -19.16
N SER A 1018 -20.33 -34.74 -18.65
CA SER A 1018 -20.68 -33.57 -17.82
C SER A 1018 -21.68 -33.91 -16.71
N GLN A 1019 -21.48 -33.31 -15.53
CA GLN A 1019 -22.40 -33.40 -14.39
C GLN A 1019 -22.93 -32.02 -14.01
N SER A 1020 -24.21 -31.94 -13.64
CA SER A 1020 -24.80 -30.71 -13.12
C SER A 1020 -24.59 -30.63 -11.60
N LEU A 1021 -24.34 -29.42 -11.11
CA LEU A 1021 -24.11 -29.12 -9.69
C LEU A 1021 -25.42 -28.84 -8.92
#